data_AF-A0A9D2HCB6-F1
#
_entry.id   AF-A0A9D2HCB6-F1
#
_cell.length_a   1.000
_cell.length_b   1.000
_cell.length_c   1.000
_cell.angle_alpha   90.00
_cell.angle_beta   90.00
_cell.angle_gamma   90.00
#
_symmetry.space_group_name_H-M   'P 1'
#
loop_
_entity.id
_entity.type
_entity.pdbx_description
1 polymer ?
#
loop_
_entity_poly.entity_id
_entity_poly.type
_entity_poly.pdbx_seq_one_letter_code
_entity_poly.pdbx_strand_id
1 'polypeptide(L)'
;MSQINQVGGPGVQQHQVGEVAPRAGADVPAELRGARPSAGVVAGRVLLGIFTLGISEGVRALVHHARAEAAPAPRVTGANIPQAGPRADAFNASLADGLRRGTLPPAYRAALGEAVDELRARFGADIVPEGLSLENLPGRDALIRSVADSMRAASDEISPESLRGLLVDQGAPMMAGRTLKARLDASCAEIGYADADAGLLLDHVLKSEPELAAALPGCADRAAADALLEEAMPRIREYVQVDHAMNEARTQARENAVTGLARATGLSEAVVRRQVDFTKLENSFNYLAKDIRTGENPARGDALDAEFGRLADKFVHQKARLFASVDGLGLSARMADAWKNAALTSGTLDKEDMFTAFHAVGSRVDASRLLEALNAPAGEFADQDIFGLLQSLALQLNEKLLGHYGPEAWDKLGGDGQSDARFYAAQAMLDAAPGLAEALAARPDLVERLLDMVSEERIQGMDMSGSDDPALQEQGLLLRQGADAGQLILIDLPRPAAEHNESLAASMGGPGLSPAHARALDRVIADMRAKFGADCLPAGDFTKALSALEPEARESVYRRLSASVRGSASPITSDDLAAMLEPSARAAAAYGAFKSLLSGMAQEMGLPPDADAVSYVAYALRMRHPELTNAIIGADNRAELETVLSRLPEAASLLRMENDIRTSMEWGMAEIYTSLSRATGLPEADVRERLDTREVDASGKFAYLRQDLRELCLDAAKTPEGGIPTPDIRAGYQRIVSNFVAGKAGLFNSIEELGLSPELAAGWRSEALTNPTLKKAGFLRSCVAIADGMKASGLRTGLLEGQLTDVELFGLFRTVGAQLDEHAHMIFDEAAYRDMGSDELSAINRFAREAFLDRHPDIRDAIAAQADRMRTLIDQGEEQMLQIQKRMGSVRHDTPEMAALQAEYASVASALAVIISVAGTRE
;
A
#
# COMPACT_ATOMS: atom_id res chain seq x y z
N MET A 1 -43.06 -26.16 7.23
CA MET A 1 -43.68 -27.20 6.39
C MET A 1 -42.54 -27.87 5.64
N SER A 2 -42.09 -29.05 6.10
CA SER A 2 -42.50 -30.39 5.60
C SER A 2 -41.61 -30.80 4.42
N GLN A 3 -40.64 -31.73 4.59
CA GLN A 3 -40.78 -33.20 4.51
C GLN A 3 -41.16 -33.70 3.09
N ILE A 4 -40.69 -34.81 2.51
CA ILE A 4 -39.75 -35.91 2.87
C ILE A 4 -39.44 -36.71 1.58
N ASN A 5 -38.33 -37.46 1.50
CA ASN A 5 -38.08 -38.75 0.77
C ASN A 5 -36.55 -38.94 0.57
N GLN A 6 -35.81 -39.99 0.98
CA GLN A 6 -36.01 -41.46 1.11
C GLN A 6 -36.35 -42.16 -0.23
N VAL A 7 -35.76 -43.31 -0.64
CA VAL A 7 -34.72 -44.23 -0.11
C VAL A 7 -34.21 -45.09 -1.30
N GLY A 8 -32.97 -45.62 -1.28
CA GLY A 8 -32.59 -46.74 -2.17
C GLY A 8 -31.08 -47.01 -2.40
N GLY A 9 -30.59 -48.18 -1.98
CA GLY A 9 -29.37 -48.85 -2.49
C GLY A 9 -29.71 -50.30 -2.91
N PRO A 10 -28.77 -51.26 -3.07
CA PRO A 10 -27.30 -51.18 -2.91
C PRO A 10 -26.44 -51.91 -3.99
N GLY A 11 -25.12 -51.64 -4.02
CA GLY A 11 -24.03 -52.53 -4.48
C GLY A 11 -23.70 -52.61 -5.99
N VAL A 12 -22.51 -53.04 -6.44
CA VAL A 12 -21.17 -53.26 -5.82
C VAL A 12 -20.07 -53.24 -6.92
N GLN A 13 -18.92 -52.59 -6.64
CA GLN A 13 -17.56 -52.74 -7.22
C GLN A 13 -17.10 -52.23 -8.63
N GLN A 14 -15.90 -51.61 -8.56
CA GLN A 14 -14.77 -51.52 -9.53
C GLN A 14 -14.67 -50.40 -10.59
N HIS A 15 -14.01 -49.30 -10.15
CA HIS A 15 -12.90 -48.57 -10.80
C HIS A 15 -12.97 -48.17 -12.29
N GLN A 16 -13.01 -46.85 -12.54
CA GLN A 16 -11.93 -46.14 -13.26
C GLN A 16 -11.92 -44.62 -12.94
N VAL A 17 -10.83 -43.94 -13.35
CA VAL A 17 -10.40 -42.60 -12.87
C VAL A 17 -10.95 -41.47 -13.76
N GLY A 18 -11.23 -40.30 -13.15
CA GLY A 18 -11.54 -39.05 -13.85
C GLY A 18 -11.51 -37.82 -12.94
N GLU A 19 -10.54 -36.93 -13.19
CA GLU A 19 -10.36 -35.56 -12.68
C GLU A 19 -11.63 -34.68 -12.88
N VAL A 20 -11.93 -33.53 -12.25
CA VAL A 20 -11.19 -32.31 -11.80
C VAL A 20 -12.09 -31.60 -10.75
N ALA A 21 -11.70 -30.73 -9.80
CA ALA A 21 -10.54 -30.53 -8.90
C ALA A 21 -10.89 -29.34 -7.95
N PRO A 22 -10.36 -29.21 -6.71
CA PRO A 22 -10.64 -28.06 -5.84
C PRO A 22 -9.72 -26.85 -6.14
N ARG A 23 -10.29 -25.64 -6.04
CA ARG A 23 -9.58 -24.36 -6.27
C ARG A 23 -8.76 -23.91 -5.05
N ALA A 24 -7.61 -23.31 -5.35
CA ALA A 24 -6.96 -22.20 -4.64
C ALA A 24 -6.84 -22.27 -3.10
N GLY A 25 -5.71 -22.79 -2.62
CA GLY A 25 -5.08 -22.25 -1.41
C GLY A 25 -4.12 -21.12 -1.81
N ALA A 26 -4.21 -19.96 -1.17
CA ALA A 26 -3.28 -18.86 -1.40
C ALA A 26 -1.96 -19.07 -0.63
N ASP A 27 -0.85 -18.66 -1.23
CA ASP A 27 0.50 -18.96 -0.76
C ASP A 27 0.91 -18.27 0.55
N VAL A 28 1.72 -19.00 1.33
CA VAL A 28 2.54 -18.44 2.42
C VAL A 28 3.87 -17.94 1.82
N PRO A 29 4.41 -16.77 2.24
CA PRO A 29 5.66 -16.22 1.71
C PRO A 29 6.86 -17.19 1.74
N ALA A 30 7.71 -17.09 0.72
CA ALA A 30 8.81 -18.04 0.47
C ALA A 30 9.95 -18.01 1.52
N GLU A 31 9.99 -16.98 2.36
CA GLU A 31 11.10 -16.67 3.29
C GLU A 31 11.24 -17.64 4.47
N LEU A 32 10.29 -18.56 4.66
CA LEU A 32 10.32 -19.57 5.74
C LEU A 32 10.65 -21.00 5.25
N ARG A 33 10.97 -21.23 3.98
CA ARG A 33 11.27 -22.58 3.45
C ARG A 33 12.69 -23.11 3.72
N GLY A 34 13.54 -22.38 4.45
CA GLY A 34 14.95 -22.73 4.65
C GLY A 34 15.45 -22.84 6.10
N ALA A 35 14.80 -22.19 7.06
CA ALA A 35 15.19 -22.28 8.46
C ALA A 35 14.53 -23.52 9.11
N ARG A 36 15.33 -24.37 9.76
CA ARG A 36 14.84 -25.36 10.72
C ARG A 36 14.89 -24.73 12.12
N PRO A 37 13.76 -24.39 12.77
CA PRO A 37 13.73 -24.27 14.21
C PRO A 37 13.90 -25.68 14.79
N SER A 38 14.75 -25.86 15.80
CA SER A 38 14.70 -27.07 16.63
C SER A 38 13.34 -27.10 17.34
N ALA A 39 12.66 -28.25 17.30
CA ALA A 39 11.30 -28.37 17.85
C ALA A 39 11.23 -28.01 19.35
N GLY A 40 12.33 -28.24 20.08
CA GLY A 40 12.46 -27.91 21.51
C GLY A 40 12.34 -26.42 21.84
N VAL A 41 12.78 -25.50 20.98
CA VAL A 41 12.66 -24.05 21.24
C VAL A 41 11.21 -23.56 21.13
N VAL A 42 10.40 -24.23 20.31
CA VAL A 42 8.96 -23.94 20.18
C VAL A 42 8.17 -24.58 21.31
N ALA A 43 8.46 -25.84 21.67
CA ALA A 43 7.84 -26.51 22.81
C ALA A 43 8.11 -25.76 24.14
N GLY A 44 9.36 -25.34 24.37
CA GLY A 44 9.75 -24.55 25.54
C GLY A 44 9.03 -23.19 25.66
N ARG A 45 8.68 -22.54 24.55
CA ARG A 45 7.86 -21.31 24.55
C ARG A 45 6.37 -21.58 24.78
N VAL A 46 5.86 -22.72 24.31
CA VAL A 46 4.44 -23.11 24.51
C VAL A 46 4.17 -23.55 25.95
N LEU A 47 5.09 -24.29 26.58
CA LEU A 47 4.99 -24.73 27.98
C LEU A 47 5.04 -23.58 29.00
N LEU A 48 5.63 -22.44 28.65
CA LEU A 48 5.68 -21.22 29.47
C LEU A 48 4.41 -20.34 29.36
N GLY A 49 3.51 -20.63 28.41
CA GLY A 49 2.43 -19.71 28.02
C GLY A 49 0.99 -20.23 28.08
N ILE A 50 0.74 -21.50 28.42
CA ILE A 50 -0.62 -22.07 28.34
C ILE A 50 -1.02 -22.83 29.61
N PHE A 51 -1.54 -22.11 30.61
CA PHE A 51 -2.45 -22.67 31.63
C PHE A 51 -3.39 -21.61 32.21
N THR A 52 -4.43 -21.23 31.46
CA THR A 52 -5.83 -21.04 31.96
C THR A 52 -6.76 -20.58 30.81
N LEU A 53 -7.44 -21.56 30.18
CA LEU A 53 -8.61 -21.41 29.29
C LEU A 53 -8.54 -20.44 28.08
N GLY A 54 -8.30 -21.00 26.89
CA GLY A 54 -8.41 -20.25 25.61
C GLY A 54 -8.08 -21.05 24.34
N ILE A 55 -8.54 -22.31 24.21
CA ILE A 55 -8.18 -23.15 23.05
C ILE A 55 -9.04 -22.83 21.83
N SER A 56 -8.62 -21.85 21.01
CA SER A 56 -9.08 -21.74 19.62
C SER A 56 -8.11 -20.96 18.73
N GLU A 57 -7.07 -21.62 18.21
CA GLU A 57 -6.64 -21.53 16.79
C GLU A 57 -5.42 -22.41 16.48
N GLY A 58 -4.42 -22.44 17.37
CA GLY A 58 -3.16 -23.17 17.15
C GLY A 58 -3.29 -24.68 16.87
N VAL A 59 -4.38 -25.30 17.34
CA VAL A 59 -4.67 -26.74 17.10
C VAL A 59 -5.04 -27.04 15.63
N ARG A 60 -5.54 -26.06 14.85
CA ARG A 60 -5.92 -26.29 13.44
C ARG A 60 -4.72 -26.46 12.51
N ALA A 61 -3.58 -25.82 12.79
CA ALA A 61 -2.39 -25.90 11.95
C ALA A 61 -1.71 -27.29 12.01
N LEU A 62 -1.66 -27.90 13.19
CA LEU A 62 -0.95 -29.17 13.43
C LEU A 62 -1.60 -30.40 12.78
N VAL A 63 -2.90 -30.36 12.48
CA VAL A 63 -3.62 -31.50 11.88
C VAL A 63 -3.32 -31.66 10.38
N HIS A 64 -2.82 -30.63 9.71
CA HIS A 64 -2.67 -30.64 8.24
C HIS A 64 -1.36 -31.23 7.71
N HIS A 65 -0.36 -31.47 8.57
CA HIS A 65 1.01 -31.80 8.14
C HIS A 65 1.38 -33.29 8.19
N ALA A 66 0.50 -34.17 8.68
CA ALA A 66 0.80 -35.56 9.03
C ALA A 66 0.37 -36.62 7.99
N ARG A 67 0.54 -36.36 6.67
CA ARG A 67 0.27 -37.35 5.61
C ARG A 67 1.18 -37.21 4.38
N ALA A 68 2.31 -37.94 4.34
CA ALA A 68 2.83 -38.66 3.15
C ALA A 68 4.21 -39.32 3.42
N GLU A 69 4.21 -40.63 3.65
CA GLU A 69 5.34 -41.55 3.37
C GLU A 69 4.89 -42.47 2.19
N ALA A 70 5.70 -43.22 1.43
CA ALA A 70 7.10 -43.67 1.59
C ALA A 70 7.75 -43.98 0.20
N ALA A 71 9.05 -44.33 0.19
CA ALA A 71 9.80 -44.85 -0.98
C ALA A 71 9.69 -46.41 -1.11
N PRO A 72 10.16 -47.08 -2.19
CA PRO A 72 11.61 -47.40 -2.36
C PRO A 72 12.14 -47.56 -3.83
N ALA A 73 13.45 -47.83 -3.96
CA ALA A 73 14.22 -48.07 -5.21
C ALA A 73 14.53 -49.59 -5.43
N PRO A 74 15.55 -50.07 -6.21
CA PRO A 74 16.38 -49.53 -7.32
C PRO A 74 16.52 -50.51 -8.54
N ARG A 75 17.38 -50.24 -9.54
CA ARG A 75 18.10 -51.25 -10.38
C ARG A 75 19.28 -50.66 -11.21
N VAL A 76 20.16 -51.52 -11.74
CA VAL A 76 21.59 -51.21 -12.02
C VAL A 76 22.07 -51.70 -13.41
N THR A 77 22.95 -50.89 -14.04
CA THR A 77 23.94 -51.15 -15.16
C THR A 77 23.57 -51.89 -16.45
N GLY A 78 24.08 -51.34 -17.57
CA GLY A 78 24.44 -52.04 -18.81
C GLY A 78 25.55 -51.27 -19.57
N ALA A 79 26.49 -51.94 -20.23
CA ALA A 79 27.69 -51.33 -20.84
C ALA A 79 28.05 -51.91 -22.22
N ASN A 80 29.00 -51.25 -22.92
CA ASN A 80 29.55 -51.51 -24.27
C ASN A 80 28.63 -51.01 -25.42
N ILE A 81 29.11 -50.50 -26.58
CA ILE A 81 30.39 -50.58 -27.33
C ILE A 81 30.60 -49.23 -28.13
N PRO A 82 31.53 -49.07 -29.09
CA PRO A 82 33.00 -48.91 -29.08
C PRO A 82 33.51 -47.42 -29.13
N GLN A 83 34.79 -47.20 -29.49
CA GLN A 83 35.58 -45.96 -29.31
C GLN A 83 35.58 -44.94 -30.46
N ALA A 84 35.82 -43.67 -30.05
CA ALA A 84 36.61 -42.60 -30.69
C ALA A 84 36.14 -41.93 -32.00
N GLY A 85 35.74 -40.65 -31.88
CA GLY A 85 35.64 -39.70 -33.01
C GLY A 85 34.48 -38.69 -32.98
N PRO A 86 34.11 -38.11 -31.81
CA PRO A 86 33.89 -36.64 -31.77
C PRO A 86 34.11 -36.09 -30.33
N ARG A 87 35.30 -36.32 -29.76
CA ARG A 87 35.46 -36.25 -28.29
C ARG A 87 35.44 -34.82 -27.75
N ALA A 88 36.19 -33.90 -28.36
CA ALA A 88 36.17 -32.47 -28.02
C ALA A 88 34.78 -31.86 -28.23
N ASP A 89 34.23 -31.88 -29.45
CA ASP A 89 32.96 -31.22 -29.79
C ASP A 89 31.79 -31.64 -28.87
N ALA A 90 31.61 -32.94 -28.66
CA ALA A 90 30.53 -33.46 -27.83
C ALA A 90 30.75 -33.19 -26.33
N PHE A 91 32.00 -33.22 -25.87
CA PHE A 91 32.36 -32.87 -24.49
C PHE A 91 32.18 -31.38 -24.22
N ASN A 92 32.68 -30.54 -25.11
CA ASN A 92 32.58 -29.08 -25.05
C ASN A 92 31.13 -28.61 -25.15
N ALA A 93 30.31 -29.21 -26.04
CA ALA A 93 28.87 -28.93 -26.11
C ALA A 93 28.13 -29.37 -24.84
N SER A 94 28.47 -30.55 -24.28
CA SER A 94 27.89 -31.04 -23.02
C SER A 94 28.26 -30.13 -21.84
N LEU A 95 29.52 -29.68 -21.75
CA LEU A 95 29.96 -28.71 -20.74
C LEU A 95 29.30 -27.33 -20.94
N ALA A 96 29.16 -26.85 -22.18
CA ALA A 96 28.52 -25.58 -22.51
C ALA A 96 27.02 -25.57 -22.13
N ASP A 97 26.33 -26.69 -22.32
CA ASP A 97 24.95 -26.86 -21.86
C ASP A 97 24.84 -27.13 -20.36
N GLY A 98 25.89 -27.71 -19.74
CA GLY A 98 26.02 -27.86 -18.30
C GLY A 98 26.25 -26.53 -17.59
N LEU A 99 27.01 -25.62 -18.20
CA LEU A 99 27.21 -24.23 -17.76
C LEU A 99 25.87 -23.47 -17.75
N ARG A 100 25.08 -23.61 -18.80
CA ARG A 100 23.73 -23.01 -18.89
C ARG A 100 22.76 -23.60 -17.85
N ARG A 101 22.87 -24.89 -17.52
CA ARG A 101 21.97 -25.61 -16.59
C ARG A 101 22.44 -25.64 -15.12
N GLY A 102 23.62 -25.13 -14.80
CA GLY A 102 24.21 -25.20 -13.45
C GLY A 102 24.70 -26.60 -13.03
N THR A 103 24.82 -27.55 -13.98
CA THR A 103 25.11 -28.96 -13.71
C THR A 103 26.57 -29.35 -13.97
N LEU A 104 27.50 -28.40 -13.86
CA LEU A 104 28.92 -28.63 -14.14
C LEU A 104 29.61 -29.55 -13.09
N PRO A 105 30.60 -30.37 -13.49
CA PRO A 105 31.38 -31.17 -12.54
C PRO A 105 32.13 -30.29 -11.52
N PRO A 106 32.47 -30.81 -10.32
CA PRO A 106 33.06 -30.00 -9.24
C PRO A 106 34.31 -29.21 -9.62
N ALA A 107 35.24 -29.80 -10.38
CA ALA A 107 36.46 -29.13 -10.83
C ALA A 107 36.18 -27.93 -11.75
N TYR A 108 35.19 -28.05 -12.65
CA TYR A 108 34.79 -26.94 -13.53
C TYR A 108 34.03 -25.86 -12.73
N ARG A 109 33.23 -26.23 -11.72
CA ARG A 109 32.63 -25.24 -10.81
C ARG A 109 33.66 -24.48 -9.97
N ALA A 110 34.71 -25.16 -9.51
CA ALA A 110 35.83 -24.50 -8.82
C ALA A 110 36.54 -23.50 -9.75
N ALA A 111 36.87 -23.91 -10.98
CA ALA A 111 37.50 -23.05 -11.98
C ALA A 111 36.67 -21.80 -12.34
N LEU A 112 35.33 -21.90 -12.34
CA LEU A 112 34.45 -20.73 -12.51
C LEU A 112 34.46 -19.79 -11.28
N GLY A 113 34.60 -20.34 -10.07
CA GLY A 113 34.82 -19.56 -8.85
C GLY A 113 36.14 -18.80 -8.92
N GLU A 114 37.23 -19.50 -9.22
CA GLU A 114 38.57 -18.92 -9.41
C GLU A 114 38.61 -17.85 -10.51
N ALA A 115 37.86 -18.02 -11.60
CA ALA A 115 37.72 -17.01 -12.65
C ALA A 115 37.01 -15.75 -12.19
N VAL A 116 35.96 -15.88 -11.36
CA VAL A 116 35.27 -14.72 -10.75
C VAL A 116 36.18 -14.03 -9.71
N ASP A 117 36.95 -14.81 -8.95
CA ASP A 117 37.95 -14.27 -8.01
C ASP A 117 39.10 -13.56 -8.75
N GLU A 118 39.52 -14.06 -9.91
CA GLU A 118 40.50 -13.42 -10.77
C GLU A 118 39.96 -12.13 -11.40
N LEU A 119 38.71 -12.11 -11.88
CA LEU A 119 38.05 -10.87 -12.33
C LEU A 119 37.92 -9.85 -11.19
N ARG A 120 37.62 -10.29 -9.96
CA ARG A 120 37.63 -9.44 -8.76
C ARG A 120 39.03 -8.90 -8.45
N ALA A 121 40.08 -9.69 -8.61
CA ALA A 121 41.46 -9.25 -8.42
C ALA A 121 41.89 -8.22 -9.49
N ARG A 122 41.42 -8.37 -10.75
CA ARG A 122 41.72 -7.45 -11.86
C ARG A 122 40.92 -6.15 -11.84
N PHE A 123 39.66 -6.17 -11.35
CA PHE A 123 38.73 -5.03 -11.44
C PHE A 123 38.33 -4.41 -10.09
N GLY A 124 38.57 -5.07 -8.96
CA GLY A 124 38.22 -4.60 -7.63
C GLY A 124 36.88 -5.12 -7.09
N ALA A 125 36.75 -5.10 -5.77
CA ALA A 125 35.55 -5.60 -5.06
C ALA A 125 34.34 -4.65 -5.16
N ASP A 126 34.52 -3.42 -5.62
CA ASP A 126 33.45 -2.48 -5.97
C ASP A 126 32.78 -2.83 -7.32
N ILE A 127 33.54 -3.37 -8.28
CA ILE A 127 33.01 -3.84 -9.58
C ILE A 127 32.52 -5.30 -9.51
N VAL A 128 33.20 -6.12 -8.69
CA VAL A 128 32.84 -7.53 -8.41
C VAL A 128 32.81 -7.78 -6.89
N PRO A 129 31.72 -7.41 -6.18
CA PRO A 129 31.56 -7.68 -4.75
C PRO A 129 31.95 -9.06 -4.24
N GLU A 130 32.36 -9.11 -2.97
CA GLU A 130 32.59 -10.37 -2.25
C GLU A 130 31.28 -11.16 -2.14
N GLY A 131 31.36 -12.49 -2.24
CA GLY A 131 30.19 -13.38 -2.25
C GLY A 131 29.42 -13.45 -3.58
N LEU A 132 29.71 -12.61 -4.57
CA LEU A 132 29.19 -12.82 -5.94
C LEU A 132 29.81 -14.06 -6.58
N SER A 133 28.93 -14.93 -7.10
CA SER A 133 29.25 -16.04 -7.98
C SER A 133 28.79 -15.74 -9.41
N LEU A 134 29.19 -16.57 -10.38
CA LEU A 134 28.71 -16.48 -11.77
C LEU A 134 27.17 -16.56 -11.86
N GLU A 135 26.51 -17.24 -10.92
CA GLU A 135 25.06 -17.41 -10.92
C GLU A 135 24.30 -16.11 -10.60
N ASN A 136 24.92 -15.21 -9.84
CA ASN A 136 24.32 -13.96 -9.35
C ASN A 136 24.91 -12.71 -10.02
N LEU A 137 25.80 -12.87 -10.99
CA LEU A 137 26.49 -11.76 -11.66
C LEU A 137 25.56 -11.02 -12.65
N PRO A 138 25.33 -9.70 -12.52
CA PRO A 138 24.56 -8.93 -13.52
C PRO A 138 25.14 -9.10 -14.95
N GLY A 139 24.29 -9.38 -15.94
CA GLY A 139 24.73 -9.71 -17.30
C GLY A 139 25.15 -11.16 -17.53
N ARG A 140 25.04 -12.03 -16.51
CA ARG A 140 25.32 -13.48 -16.54
C ARG A 140 24.92 -14.15 -17.84
N ASP A 141 23.70 -13.94 -18.34
CA ASP A 141 23.21 -14.68 -19.51
C ASP A 141 23.97 -14.34 -20.80
N ALA A 142 24.43 -13.10 -20.95
CA ALA A 142 25.28 -12.71 -22.07
C ALA A 142 26.67 -13.35 -21.96
N LEU A 143 27.27 -13.31 -20.77
CA LEU A 143 28.57 -13.91 -20.49
C LEU A 143 28.54 -15.44 -20.66
N ILE A 144 27.55 -16.12 -20.08
CA ILE A 144 27.34 -17.57 -20.21
C ILE A 144 27.08 -17.95 -21.68
N ARG A 145 26.35 -17.13 -22.46
CA ARG A 145 26.20 -17.38 -23.90
C ARG A 145 27.55 -17.29 -24.60
N SER A 146 28.29 -16.20 -24.44
CA SER A 146 29.58 -15.99 -25.10
C SER A 146 30.60 -17.09 -24.75
N VAL A 147 30.76 -17.42 -23.46
CA VAL A 147 31.65 -18.51 -23.01
C VAL A 147 31.18 -19.87 -23.55
N ALA A 148 29.88 -20.19 -23.49
CA ALA A 148 29.35 -21.44 -24.04
C ALA A 148 29.57 -21.55 -25.57
N ASP A 149 29.51 -20.45 -26.29
CA ASP A 149 29.69 -20.41 -27.74
C ASP A 149 31.20 -20.52 -28.10
N SER A 150 32.10 -19.88 -27.34
CA SER A 150 33.54 -20.09 -27.43
C SER A 150 33.96 -21.53 -27.08
N MET A 151 33.35 -22.15 -26.06
CA MET A 151 33.59 -23.56 -25.74
C MET A 151 33.21 -24.47 -26.90
N ARG A 152 32.05 -24.25 -27.53
CA ARG A 152 31.60 -25.03 -28.72
C ARG A 152 32.47 -24.80 -29.95
N ALA A 153 33.17 -23.68 -30.04
CA ALA A 153 34.10 -23.36 -31.13
C ALA A 153 35.54 -23.87 -30.92
N ALA A 154 35.87 -24.39 -29.73
CA ALA A 154 37.21 -24.88 -29.42
C ALA A 154 37.49 -26.25 -30.04
N SER A 155 38.63 -26.38 -30.71
CA SER A 155 39.09 -27.61 -31.41
C SER A 155 39.50 -28.76 -30.48
N ASP A 156 39.76 -28.46 -29.21
CA ASP A 156 40.31 -29.37 -28.21
C ASP A 156 39.37 -29.44 -26.99
N GLU A 157 39.47 -30.52 -26.20
CA GLU A 157 38.68 -30.69 -24.97
C GLU A 157 38.99 -29.55 -23.98
N ILE A 158 37.98 -28.76 -23.61
CA ILE A 158 38.11 -27.64 -22.66
C ILE A 158 38.47 -28.20 -21.28
N SER A 159 39.68 -27.91 -20.79
CA SER A 159 40.07 -28.18 -19.41
C SER A 159 39.45 -27.16 -18.42
N PRO A 160 39.48 -27.41 -17.10
CA PRO A 160 39.07 -26.42 -16.11
C PRO A 160 39.85 -25.11 -16.23
N GLU A 161 41.15 -25.17 -16.48
CA GLU A 161 42.02 -24.00 -16.70
C GLU A 161 41.65 -23.24 -17.97
N SER A 162 41.35 -23.95 -19.07
CA SER A 162 40.85 -23.32 -20.31
C SER A 162 39.48 -22.66 -20.10
N LEU A 163 38.58 -23.28 -19.32
CA LEU A 163 37.29 -22.67 -18.98
C LEU A 163 37.46 -21.41 -18.10
N ARG A 164 38.39 -21.44 -17.14
CA ARG A 164 38.76 -20.28 -16.32
C ARG A 164 39.24 -19.14 -17.21
N GLY A 165 40.18 -19.41 -18.13
CA GLY A 165 40.67 -18.45 -19.11
C GLY A 165 39.54 -17.84 -19.95
N LEU A 166 38.69 -18.68 -20.56
CA LEU A 166 37.54 -18.23 -21.35
C LEU A 166 36.56 -17.34 -20.56
N LEU A 167 36.29 -17.65 -19.29
CA LEU A 167 35.41 -16.81 -18.46
C LEU A 167 36.06 -15.46 -18.14
N VAL A 168 37.38 -15.43 -17.88
CA VAL A 168 38.12 -14.19 -17.63
C VAL A 168 38.18 -13.33 -18.90
N ASP A 169 38.50 -13.91 -20.04
CA ASP A 169 38.63 -13.21 -21.33
C ASP A 169 37.29 -12.64 -21.82
N GLN A 170 36.19 -13.39 -21.67
CA GLN A 170 34.84 -12.91 -22.02
C GLN A 170 34.24 -12.00 -20.91
N GLY A 171 34.72 -12.12 -19.68
CA GLY A 171 34.25 -11.35 -18.52
C GLY A 171 34.88 -9.96 -18.40
N ALA A 172 36.16 -9.82 -18.77
CA ALA A 172 36.88 -8.54 -18.70
C ALA A 172 36.21 -7.39 -19.48
N PRO A 173 35.72 -7.56 -20.73
CA PRO A 173 34.96 -6.53 -21.45
C PRO A 173 33.72 -6.05 -20.67
N MET A 174 33.01 -6.98 -20.02
CA MET A 174 31.83 -6.67 -19.22
C MET A 174 32.20 -5.91 -17.93
N MET A 175 33.34 -6.23 -17.32
CA MET A 175 33.85 -5.50 -16.15
C MET A 175 34.35 -4.11 -16.52
N ALA A 176 35.00 -3.93 -17.67
CA ALA A 176 35.39 -2.62 -18.19
C ALA A 176 34.16 -1.72 -18.45
N GLY A 177 33.09 -2.28 -19.05
CA GLY A 177 31.80 -1.60 -19.19
C GLY A 177 31.18 -1.18 -17.85
N ARG A 178 31.31 -2.01 -16.81
CA ARG A 178 30.91 -1.65 -15.44
C ARG A 178 31.80 -0.59 -14.80
N THR A 179 33.10 -0.55 -15.10
CA THR A 179 33.98 0.53 -14.63
C THR A 179 33.50 1.88 -15.16
N LEU A 180 33.12 1.96 -16.45
CA LEU A 180 32.46 3.15 -17.01
C LEU A 180 31.13 3.45 -16.30
N LYS A 181 30.26 2.44 -16.07
CA LYS A 181 29.02 2.66 -15.30
C LYS A 181 29.31 3.21 -13.90
N ALA A 182 30.29 2.68 -13.17
CA ALA A 182 30.66 3.17 -11.84
C ALA A 182 31.19 4.61 -11.86
N ARG A 183 31.94 5.00 -12.91
CA ARG A 183 32.36 6.39 -13.13
C ARG A 183 31.18 7.31 -13.49
N LEU A 184 30.17 6.81 -14.21
CA LEU A 184 28.91 7.52 -14.47
C LEU A 184 28.09 7.68 -13.19
N ASP A 185 27.91 6.62 -12.41
CA ASP A 185 27.23 6.63 -11.10
C ASP A 185 27.89 7.68 -10.17
N ALA A 186 29.22 7.68 -10.09
CA ALA A 186 29.99 8.67 -9.33
C ALA A 186 29.81 10.10 -9.86
N SER A 187 29.83 10.30 -11.18
CA SER A 187 29.64 11.63 -11.80
C SER A 187 28.22 12.17 -11.59
N CYS A 188 27.20 11.29 -11.58
CA CYS A 188 25.83 11.66 -11.26
C CYS A 188 25.71 12.03 -9.77
N ALA A 189 26.34 11.25 -8.88
CA ALA A 189 26.39 11.54 -7.44
C ALA A 189 27.13 12.85 -7.11
N GLU A 190 28.23 13.17 -7.82
CA GLU A 190 28.98 14.42 -7.70
C GLU A 190 28.10 15.66 -7.94
N ILE A 191 27.11 15.57 -8.85
CA ILE A 191 26.20 16.68 -9.19
C ILE A 191 24.80 16.56 -8.56
N GLY A 192 24.52 15.50 -7.79
CA GLY A 192 23.22 15.27 -7.15
C GLY A 192 22.12 14.70 -8.08
N TYR A 193 22.47 14.18 -9.26
CA TYR A 193 21.51 13.64 -10.23
C TYR A 193 21.05 12.22 -9.81
N ALA A 194 20.14 12.17 -8.85
CA ALA A 194 19.68 10.92 -8.22
C ALA A 194 18.80 10.02 -9.12
N ASP A 195 18.00 10.61 -10.01
CA ASP A 195 17.07 9.88 -10.89
C ASP A 195 17.72 9.37 -12.19
N ALA A 196 19.04 9.39 -12.28
CA ALA A 196 19.80 8.98 -13.46
C ALA A 196 19.78 7.45 -13.67
N ASP A 197 19.19 6.98 -14.77
CA ASP A 197 19.44 5.62 -15.26
C ASP A 197 20.84 5.57 -15.90
N ALA A 198 21.82 5.20 -15.10
CA ALA A 198 23.21 5.05 -15.54
C ALA A 198 23.41 3.96 -16.62
N GLY A 199 22.46 3.03 -16.79
CA GLY A 199 22.46 2.08 -17.92
C GLY A 199 22.07 2.76 -19.22
N LEU A 200 21.05 3.61 -19.20
CA LEU A 200 20.70 4.45 -20.35
C LEU A 200 21.80 5.49 -20.65
N LEU A 201 22.39 6.13 -19.64
CA LEU A 201 23.51 7.07 -19.85
C LEU A 201 24.73 6.36 -20.45
N LEU A 202 25.07 5.15 -19.98
CA LEU A 202 26.12 4.30 -20.56
C LEU A 202 25.89 4.06 -22.06
N ASP A 203 24.68 3.64 -22.43
CA ASP A 203 24.30 3.38 -23.83
C ASP A 203 24.39 4.64 -24.71
N HIS A 204 24.04 5.82 -24.19
CA HIS A 204 24.14 7.06 -24.95
C HIS A 204 25.58 7.55 -25.07
N VAL A 205 26.37 7.49 -23.98
CA VAL A 205 27.80 7.82 -24.00
C VAL A 205 28.56 6.94 -24.99
N LEU A 206 28.32 5.63 -25.00
CA LEU A 206 28.95 4.70 -25.95
C LEU A 206 28.48 4.92 -27.41
N LYS A 207 27.29 5.47 -27.64
CA LYS A 207 26.82 5.86 -28.98
C LYS A 207 27.43 7.18 -29.45
N SER A 208 27.65 8.14 -28.56
CA SER A 208 28.30 9.43 -28.87
C SER A 208 29.83 9.31 -28.98
N GLU A 209 30.44 8.35 -28.30
CA GLU A 209 31.89 8.11 -28.26
C GLU A 209 32.23 6.73 -28.88
N PRO A 210 32.15 6.58 -30.22
CA PRO A 210 32.38 5.29 -30.88
C PRO A 210 33.81 4.77 -30.70
N GLU A 211 34.79 5.66 -30.51
CA GLU A 211 36.19 5.30 -30.21
C GLU A 211 36.31 4.66 -28.81
N LEU A 212 35.63 5.22 -27.81
CA LEU A 212 35.54 4.64 -26.47
C LEU A 212 34.82 3.29 -26.50
N ALA A 213 33.72 3.19 -27.26
CA ALA A 213 32.96 1.93 -27.41
C ALA A 213 33.77 0.82 -28.11
N ALA A 214 34.68 1.17 -29.02
CA ALA A 214 35.60 0.22 -29.64
C ALA A 214 36.77 -0.18 -28.73
N ALA A 215 37.29 0.75 -27.91
CA ALA A 215 38.47 0.53 -27.07
C ALA A 215 38.17 -0.13 -25.72
N LEU A 216 37.06 0.23 -25.06
CA LEU A 216 36.72 -0.24 -23.71
C LEU A 216 36.61 -1.77 -23.56
N PRO A 217 36.10 -2.53 -24.55
CA PRO A 217 36.12 -4.00 -24.52
C PRO A 217 37.54 -4.62 -24.46
N GLY A 218 38.58 -3.88 -24.87
CA GLY A 218 39.97 -4.35 -24.87
C GLY A 218 40.70 -4.24 -23.53
N CYS A 219 40.09 -3.66 -22.50
CA CYS A 219 40.73 -3.44 -21.20
C CYS A 219 40.78 -4.75 -20.37
N ALA A 220 41.99 -5.26 -20.16
CA ALA A 220 42.22 -6.53 -19.43
C ALA A 220 42.07 -6.44 -17.90
N ASP A 221 42.16 -5.23 -17.35
CA ASP A 221 42.07 -4.90 -15.93
C ASP A 221 41.51 -3.48 -15.72
N ARG A 222 41.29 -3.11 -14.46
CA ARG A 222 40.81 -1.77 -14.09
C ARG A 222 41.78 -0.65 -14.42
N ALA A 223 43.09 -0.84 -14.29
CA ALA A 223 44.05 0.23 -14.54
C ALA A 223 44.04 0.65 -16.02
N ALA A 224 43.89 -0.31 -16.93
CA ALA A 224 43.67 -0.05 -18.35
C ALA A 224 42.33 0.63 -18.64
N ALA A 225 41.25 0.21 -17.97
CA ALA A 225 39.93 0.84 -18.11
C ALA A 225 39.90 2.27 -17.56
N ASP A 226 40.41 2.50 -16.35
CA ASP A 226 40.49 3.82 -15.73
C ASP A 226 41.37 4.77 -16.57
N ALA A 227 42.52 4.32 -17.09
CA ALA A 227 43.38 5.15 -17.95
C ALA A 227 42.69 5.59 -19.26
N LEU A 228 41.94 4.70 -19.91
CA LEU A 228 41.13 5.03 -21.09
C LEU A 228 39.98 5.99 -20.73
N LEU A 229 39.37 5.80 -19.56
CA LEU A 229 38.26 6.63 -19.12
C LEU A 229 38.68 8.04 -18.74
N GLU A 230 39.84 8.25 -18.09
CA GLU A 230 40.32 9.60 -17.71
C GLU A 230 40.41 10.57 -18.91
N GLU A 231 40.73 10.08 -20.12
CA GLU A 231 40.73 10.89 -21.35
C GLU A 231 39.32 11.26 -21.84
N ALA A 232 38.34 10.38 -21.61
CA ALA A 232 36.93 10.60 -21.95
C ALA A 232 36.15 11.36 -20.86
N MET A 233 36.59 11.30 -19.59
CA MET A 233 35.87 11.82 -18.42
C MET A 233 35.41 13.28 -18.53
N PRO A 234 36.16 14.23 -19.12
CA PRO A 234 35.69 15.60 -19.30
C PRO A 234 34.42 15.69 -20.16
N ARG A 235 34.39 14.97 -21.28
CA ARG A 235 33.24 14.91 -22.21
C ARG A 235 32.06 14.16 -21.60
N ILE A 236 32.34 13.07 -20.88
CA ILE A 236 31.33 12.30 -20.14
C ILE A 236 30.68 13.16 -19.05
N ARG A 237 31.46 13.93 -18.28
CA ARG A 237 30.94 14.86 -17.28
C ARG A 237 30.10 15.97 -17.90
N GLU A 238 30.55 16.57 -19.00
CA GLU A 238 29.74 17.54 -19.74
C GLU A 238 28.41 16.94 -20.21
N TYR A 239 28.43 15.73 -20.78
CA TYR A 239 27.23 15.01 -21.19
C TYR A 239 26.25 14.78 -20.03
N VAL A 240 26.75 14.29 -18.88
CA VAL A 240 25.93 14.05 -17.68
C VAL A 240 25.37 15.35 -17.10
N GLN A 241 26.13 16.44 -17.09
CA GLN A 241 25.66 17.77 -16.67
C GLN A 241 24.55 18.31 -17.59
N VAL A 242 24.71 18.13 -18.91
CA VAL A 242 23.70 18.54 -19.89
C VAL A 242 22.44 17.70 -19.75
N ASP A 243 22.55 16.38 -19.59
CA ASP A 243 21.39 15.51 -19.43
C ASP A 243 20.66 15.80 -18.11
N HIS A 244 21.38 16.08 -17.02
CA HIS A 244 20.76 16.52 -15.76
C HIS A 244 19.96 17.81 -15.95
N ALA A 245 20.58 18.86 -16.49
CA ALA A 245 19.92 20.14 -16.76
C ALA A 245 18.73 20.01 -17.73
N MET A 246 18.82 19.14 -18.74
CA MET A 246 17.70 18.78 -19.62
C MET A 246 16.52 18.20 -18.85
N ASN A 247 16.76 17.30 -17.89
CA ASN A 247 15.70 16.69 -17.11
C ASN A 247 15.10 17.64 -16.07
N GLU A 248 15.90 18.51 -15.45
CA GLU A 248 15.42 19.59 -14.57
C GLU A 248 14.52 20.56 -15.34
N ALA A 249 15.02 21.11 -16.46
CA ALA A 249 14.28 22.07 -17.29
C ALA A 249 12.99 21.47 -17.86
N ARG A 250 13.02 20.21 -18.32
CA ARG A 250 11.82 19.49 -18.78
C ARG A 250 10.79 19.37 -17.65
N THR A 251 11.24 19.03 -16.45
CA THR A 251 10.36 18.88 -15.27
C THR A 251 9.77 20.23 -14.86
N GLN A 252 10.59 21.28 -14.78
CA GLN A 252 10.15 22.63 -14.46
C GLN A 252 9.20 23.18 -15.53
N ALA A 253 9.46 22.93 -16.82
CA ALA A 253 8.58 23.33 -17.91
C ALA A 253 7.23 22.57 -17.88
N ARG A 254 7.22 21.29 -17.50
CA ARG A 254 5.98 20.52 -17.28
C ARG A 254 5.16 21.08 -16.12
N GLU A 255 5.80 21.38 -14.99
CA GLU A 255 5.11 21.97 -13.84
C GLU A 255 4.63 23.41 -14.12
N ASN A 256 5.41 24.20 -14.86
CA ASN A 256 4.96 25.49 -15.39
C ASN A 256 3.74 25.33 -16.31
N ALA A 257 3.70 24.29 -17.16
CA ALA A 257 2.55 24.02 -18.02
C ALA A 257 1.30 23.66 -17.20
N VAL A 258 1.45 22.87 -16.14
CA VAL A 258 0.38 22.54 -15.18
C VAL A 258 -0.16 23.81 -14.51
N THR A 259 0.72 24.63 -13.92
CA THR A 259 0.34 25.88 -13.23
C THR A 259 -0.27 26.89 -14.20
N GLY A 260 0.25 26.99 -15.43
CA GLY A 260 -0.28 27.84 -16.50
C GLY A 260 -1.70 27.44 -16.92
N LEU A 261 -1.93 26.14 -17.15
CA LEU A 261 -3.26 25.62 -17.48
C LEU A 261 -4.24 25.75 -16.31
N ALA A 262 -3.82 25.49 -15.08
CA ALA A 262 -4.64 25.68 -13.89
C ALA A 262 -5.10 27.14 -13.78
N ARG A 263 -4.19 28.10 -13.95
CA ARG A 263 -4.50 29.54 -13.96
C ARG A 263 -5.45 29.93 -15.10
N ALA A 264 -5.22 29.44 -16.31
CA ALA A 264 -5.98 29.84 -17.50
C ALA A 264 -7.39 29.23 -17.55
N THR A 265 -7.53 27.98 -17.10
CA THR A 265 -8.83 27.27 -17.05
C THR A 265 -9.60 27.54 -15.75
N GLY A 266 -8.92 27.95 -14.68
CA GLY A 266 -9.50 28.03 -13.33
C GLY A 266 -9.74 26.66 -12.68
N LEU A 267 -9.06 25.62 -13.16
CA LEU A 267 -9.00 24.29 -12.53
C LEU A 267 -7.90 24.26 -11.47
N SER A 268 -8.03 23.38 -10.49
CA SER A 268 -6.93 23.02 -9.61
C SER A 268 -5.83 22.27 -10.35
N GLU A 269 -4.57 22.46 -9.96
CA GLU A 269 -3.43 21.79 -10.60
C GLU A 269 -3.51 20.25 -10.50
N ALA A 270 -4.13 19.72 -9.44
CA ALA A 270 -4.35 18.28 -9.27
C ALA A 270 -5.28 17.72 -10.35
N VAL A 271 -6.35 18.45 -10.70
CA VAL A 271 -7.25 18.11 -11.80
C VAL A 271 -6.51 18.21 -13.14
N VAL A 272 -5.72 19.27 -13.35
CA VAL A 272 -4.88 19.44 -14.57
C VAL A 272 -3.90 18.28 -14.76
N ARG A 273 -3.11 17.92 -13.74
CA ARG A 273 -2.15 16.78 -13.80
C ARG A 273 -2.84 15.45 -14.10
N ARG A 274 -4.11 15.29 -13.70
CA ARG A 274 -4.89 14.06 -13.83
C ARG A 274 -5.63 13.92 -15.16
N GLN A 275 -6.00 15.03 -15.81
CA GLN A 275 -6.98 15.03 -16.91
C GLN A 275 -6.48 15.67 -18.21
N VAL A 276 -5.38 16.44 -18.18
CA VAL A 276 -4.78 16.95 -19.43
C VAL A 276 -3.93 15.86 -20.07
N ASP A 277 -4.14 15.64 -21.38
CA ASP A 277 -3.22 14.81 -22.17
C ASP A 277 -1.93 15.59 -22.47
N PHE A 278 -0.87 15.28 -21.72
CA PHE A 278 0.46 15.84 -21.92
C PHE A 278 1.29 15.13 -23.00
N THR A 279 0.78 14.06 -23.64
CA THR A 279 1.54 13.25 -24.61
C THR A 279 2.17 14.08 -25.72
N LYS A 280 1.46 15.10 -26.23
CA LYS A 280 1.99 16.00 -27.27
C LYS A 280 3.10 16.93 -26.77
N LEU A 281 3.03 17.38 -25.51
CA LEU A 281 4.09 18.17 -24.89
C LEU A 281 5.33 17.29 -24.65
N GLU A 282 5.14 16.09 -24.10
CA GLU A 282 6.23 15.12 -23.87
C GLU A 282 6.90 14.67 -25.17
N ASN A 283 6.14 14.44 -26.25
CA ASN A 283 6.72 14.18 -27.56
C ASN A 283 7.55 15.37 -28.05
N SER A 284 7.08 16.61 -27.87
CA SER A 284 7.84 17.82 -28.23
C SER A 284 9.12 17.97 -27.40
N PHE A 285 9.07 17.66 -26.11
CA PHE A 285 10.22 17.59 -25.22
C PHE A 285 11.22 16.50 -25.63
N ASN A 286 10.74 15.32 -26.04
CA ASN A 286 11.60 14.22 -26.51
C ASN A 286 12.31 14.54 -27.83
N TYR A 287 11.65 15.25 -28.76
CA TYR A 287 12.31 15.75 -29.97
C TYR A 287 13.39 16.79 -29.62
N LEU A 288 13.06 17.82 -28.83
CA LEU A 288 14.04 18.82 -28.38
C LEU A 288 15.23 18.18 -27.65
N ALA A 289 14.97 17.22 -26.77
CA ALA A 289 16.00 16.47 -26.04
C ALA A 289 16.92 15.67 -26.97
N LYS A 290 16.37 15.08 -28.03
CA LYS A 290 17.16 14.40 -29.06
C LYS A 290 18.07 15.40 -29.79
N ASP A 291 17.52 16.53 -30.25
CA ASP A 291 18.25 17.56 -31.00
C ASP A 291 19.39 18.17 -30.16
N ILE A 292 19.19 18.33 -28.84
CA ILE A 292 20.23 18.79 -27.91
C ILE A 292 21.34 17.74 -27.74
N ARG A 293 20.99 16.45 -27.67
CA ARG A 293 21.96 15.34 -27.56
C ARG A 293 22.73 15.05 -28.86
N THR A 294 22.13 15.27 -30.03
CA THR A 294 22.84 15.13 -31.33
C THR A 294 23.66 16.36 -31.70
N GLY A 295 23.52 17.47 -30.96
CA GLY A 295 24.21 18.73 -31.26
C GLY A 295 23.53 19.56 -32.37
N GLU A 296 22.37 19.13 -32.85
CA GLU A 296 21.52 19.90 -33.78
C GLU A 296 20.99 21.19 -33.11
N ASN A 297 20.81 21.17 -31.78
CA ASN A 297 20.53 22.36 -30.97
C ASN A 297 21.51 22.48 -29.77
N PRO A 298 22.52 23.37 -29.82
CA PRO A 298 23.54 23.50 -28.77
C PRO A 298 23.07 24.27 -27.52
N ALA A 299 21.79 24.18 -27.13
CA ALA A 299 21.24 24.86 -25.96
C ALA A 299 21.90 24.38 -24.64
N ARG A 300 22.20 25.32 -23.74
CA ARG A 300 22.85 25.13 -22.44
C ARG A 300 22.35 26.18 -21.43
N GLY A 301 22.29 25.83 -20.14
CA GLY A 301 21.86 26.74 -19.06
C GLY A 301 20.52 27.40 -19.35
N ASP A 302 20.40 28.70 -19.07
CA ASP A 302 19.19 29.51 -19.28
C ASP A 302 18.55 29.36 -20.69
N ALA A 303 19.35 29.11 -21.73
CA ALA A 303 18.85 28.93 -23.09
C ALA A 303 18.12 27.58 -23.29
N LEU A 304 18.49 26.58 -22.51
CA LEU A 304 17.83 25.28 -22.47
C LEU A 304 16.50 25.39 -21.71
N ASP A 305 16.47 26.06 -20.56
CA ASP A 305 15.22 26.40 -19.84
C ASP A 305 14.24 27.17 -20.73
N ALA A 306 14.77 28.14 -21.50
CA ALA A 306 13.96 28.93 -22.42
C ALA A 306 13.33 28.09 -23.54
N GLU A 307 14.02 27.08 -24.09
CA GLU A 307 13.45 26.23 -25.15
C GLU A 307 12.39 25.26 -24.63
N PHE A 308 12.63 24.60 -23.48
CA PHE A 308 11.61 23.77 -22.83
C PHE A 308 10.41 24.62 -22.38
N GLY A 309 10.65 25.79 -21.78
CA GLY A 309 9.63 26.76 -21.39
C GLY A 309 8.79 27.24 -22.58
N ARG A 310 9.42 27.58 -23.72
CA ARG A 310 8.72 28.00 -24.95
C ARG A 310 7.78 26.92 -25.50
N LEU A 311 8.15 25.64 -25.39
CA LEU A 311 7.27 24.52 -25.79
C LEU A 311 6.10 24.37 -24.81
N ALA A 312 6.34 24.47 -23.51
CA ALA A 312 5.31 24.47 -22.48
C ALA A 312 4.32 25.63 -22.66
N ASP A 313 4.80 26.87 -22.77
CA ASP A 313 3.97 28.07 -22.96
C ASP A 313 3.11 27.97 -24.23
N LYS A 314 3.67 27.47 -25.33
CA LYS A 314 2.91 27.22 -26.57
C LYS A 314 1.77 26.22 -26.33
N PHE A 315 2.04 25.10 -25.66
CA PHE A 315 1.04 24.08 -25.34
C PHE A 315 -0.06 24.64 -24.43
N VAL A 316 0.31 25.37 -23.36
CA VAL A 316 -0.62 26.06 -22.46
C VAL A 316 -1.51 27.01 -23.25
N HIS A 317 -0.93 27.86 -24.09
CA HIS A 317 -1.64 28.87 -24.88
C HIS A 317 -2.66 28.25 -25.83
N GLN A 318 -2.26 27.21 -26.58
CA GLN A 318 -3.14 26.48 -27.50
C GLN A 318 -4.32 25.84 -26.75
N LYS A 319 -4.03 25.08 -25.68
CA LYS A 319 -5.04 24.37 -24.88
C LYS A 319 -5.98 25.31 -24.12
N ALA A 320 -5.45 26.38 -23.53
CA ALA A 320 -6.24 27.40 -22.84
C ALA A 320 -7.19 28.15 -23.77
N ARG A 321 -6.72 28.55 -24.96
CA ARG A 321 -7.58 29.23 -25.95
C ARG A 321 -8.65 28.31 -26.50
N LEU A 322 -8.32 27.06 -26.82
CA LEU A 322 -9.31 26.08 -27.26
C LEU A 322 -10.39 25.87 -26.19
N PHE A 323 -10.01 25.69 -24.92
CA PHE A 323 -10.93 25.57 -23.79
C PHE A 323 -11.84 26.81 -23.63
N ALA A 324 -11.26 28.02 -23.73
CA ALA A 324 -11.99 29.27 -23.60
C ALA A 324 -12.89 29.58 -24.82
N SER A 325 -12.56 29.07 -26.02
CA SER A 325 -13.33 29.32 -27.25
C SER A 325 -14.78 28.85 -27.13
N VAL A 326 -15.01 27.77 -26.37
CA VAL A 326 -16.32 27.13 -26.17
C VAL A 326 -17.36 28.09 -25.57
N ASP A 327 -16.95 28.97 -24.66
CA ASP A 327 -17.86 29.92 -23.98
C ASP A 327 -18.52 30.92 -24.95
N GLY A 328 -17.94 31.14 -26.13
CA GLY A 328 -18.46 32.06 -27.15
C GLY A 328 -19.32 31.43 -28.25
N LEU A 329 -19.51 30.11 -28.25
CA LEU A 329 -20.14 29.40 -29.38
C LEU A 329 -21.67 29.36 -29.31
N GLY A 330 -22.25 29.50 -28.11
CA GLY A 330 -23.71 29.37 -27.92
C GLY A 330 -24.23 27.93 -27.89
N LEU A 331 -23.33 26.96 -27.70
CA LEU A 331 -23.66 25.55 -27.48
C LEU A 331 -24.53 25.35 -26.24
N SER A 332 -25.31 24.26 -26.21
CA SER A 332 -25.98 23.81 -24.98
C SER A 332 -24.97 23.57 -23.86
N ALA A 333 -25.36 23.80 -22.61
CA ALA A 333 -24.47 23.67 -21.45
C ALA A 333 -23.78 22.29 -21.38
N ARG A 334 -24.52 21.23 -21.75
CA ARG A 334 -24.00 19.86 -21.80
C ARG A 334 -22.94 19.67 -22.88
N MET A 335 -23.16 20.22 -24.08
CA MET A 335 -22.19 20.15 -25.18
C MET A 335 -20.95 21.01 -24.89
N ALA A 336 -21.14 22.19 -24.29
CA ALA A 336 -20.05 23.05 -23.84
C ALA A 336 -19.15 22.35 -22.80
N ASP A 337 -19.73 21.64 -21.84
CA ASP A 337 -18.97 20.85 -20.84
C ASP A 337 -18.21 19.68 -21.48
N ALA A 338 -18.79 19.02 -22.49
CA ALA A 338 -18.13 17.96 -23.25
C ALA A 338 -16.95 18.49 -24.09
N TRP A 339 -17.11 19.63 -24.77
CA TRP A 339 -16.06 20.26 -25.57
C TRP A 339 -14.92 20.81 -24.70
N LYS A 340 -15.24 21.41 -23.54
CA LYS A 340 -14.24 21.81 -22.54
C LYS A 340 -13.43 20.63 -22.00
N ASN A 341 -14.06 19.47 -21.82
CA ASN A 341 -13.35 18.24 -21.48
C ASN A 341 -12.41 17.83 -22.62
N ALA A 342 -12.93 17.70 -23.85
CA ALA A 342 -12.18 17.32 -25.03
C ALA A 342 -10.98 18.24 -25.32
N ALA A 343 -11.12 19.55 -25.09
CA ALA A 343 -10.01 20.51 -25.23
C ALA A 343 -8.76 20.07 -24.46
N LEU A 344 -8.95 19.51 -23.25
CA LEU A 344 -7.89 19.11 -22.34
C LEU A 344 -7.47 17.64 -22.53
N THR A 345 -8.41 16.75 -22.81
CA THR A 345 -8.16 15.29 -22.89
C THR A 345 -7.73 14.79 -24.27
N SER A 346 -8.00 15.53 -25.36
CA SER A 346 -7.62 15.11 -26.72
C SER A 346 -6.19 15.53 -27.08
N GLY A 347 -5.38 14.59 -27.58
CA GLY A 347 -4.07 14.89 -28.18
C GLY A 347 -4.12 15.44 -29.60
N THR A 348 -5.24 15.28 -30.31
CA THR A 348 -5.44 15.64 -31.72
C THR A 348 -5.94 17.08 -31.90
N LEU A 349 -6.71 17.60 -30.93
CA LEU A 349 -7.13 19.00 -30.89
C LEU A 349 -5.96 19.92 -30.49
N ASP A 350 -5.29 20.51 -31.50
CA ASP A 350 -3.98 21.16 -31.35
C ASP A 350 -3.88 22.61 -31.84
N LYS A 351 -4.92 23.16 -32.45
CA LYS A 351 -4.99 24.59 -32.84
C LYS A 351 -6.09 25.29 -32.04
N GLU A 352 -5.85 26.56 -31.74
CA GLU A 352 -6.68 27.39 -30.87
C GLU A 352 -8.08 27.72 -31.43
N ASP A 353 -8.27 27.54 -32.73
CA ASP A 353 -9.46 27.92 -33.50
C ASP A 353 -10.37 26.74 -33.90
N MET A 354 -9.94 25.49 -33.65
CA MET A 354 -10.61 24.27 -34.17
C MET A 354 -12.10 24.21 -33.82
N PHE A 355 -12.48 24.35 -32.54
CA PHE A 355 -13.90 24.36 -32.16
C PHE A 355 -14.69 25.50 -32.80
N THR A 356 -14.10 26.68 -32.99
CA THR A 356 -14.77 27.81 -33.65
C THR A 356 -15.03 27.48 -35.12
N ALA A 357 -14.06 26.88 -35.81
CA ALA A 357 -14.20 26.45 -37.20
C ALA A 357 -15.25 25.32 -37.35
N PHE A 358 -15.16 24.28 -36.53
CA PHE A 358 -16.08 23.13 -36.55
C PHE A 358 -17.52 23.56 -36.25
N HIS A 359 -17.70 24.40 -35.23
CA HIS A 359 -19.02 24.96 -34.90
C HIS A 359 -19.57 25.83 -36.03
N ALA A 360 -18.75 26.71 -36.63
CA ALA A 360 -19.18 27.59 -37.72
C ALA A 360 -19.61 26.85 -39.00
N VAL A 361 -19.11 25.63 -39.20
CA VAL A 361 -19.55 24.73 -40.28
C VAL A 361 -20.80 23.95 -39.87
N GLY A 362 -20.74 23.24 -38.73
CA GLY A 362 -21.79 22.32 -38.27
C GLY A 362 -23.13 22.99 -37.96
N SER A 363 -23.11 24.08 -37.19
CA SER A 363 -24.32 24.83 -36.78
C SER A 363 -25.13 25.44 -37.93
N ARG A 364 -24.61 25.38 -39.17
CA ARG A 364 -25.24 25.88 -40.40
C ARG A 364 -25.74 24.76 -41.32
N VAL A 365 -25.75 23.51 -40.86
CA VAL A 365 -26.38 22.38 -41.57
C VAL A 365 -27.79 22.20 -41.01
N ASP A 366 -28.79 22.31 -41.89
CA ASP A 366 -30.19 22.19 -41.50
C ASP A 366 -30.61 20.73 -41.41
N ALA A 367 -30.66 20.21 -40.17
CA ALA A 367 -31.07 18.84 -39.87
C ALA A 367 -32.58 18.71 -39.51
N SER A 368 -33.38 19.76 -39.69
CA SER A 368 -34.81 19.79 -39.33
C SER A 368 -35.61 18.62 -39.93
N ARG A 369 -35.37 18.27 -41.20
CA ARG A 369 -36.04 17.14 -41.87
C ARG A 369 -35.76 15.78 -41.25
N LEU A 370 -34.56 15.57 -40.71
CA LEU A 370 -34.24 14.33 -40.00
C LEU A 370 -35.01 14.28 -38.67
N LEU A 371 -35.11 15.41 -37.96
CA LEU A 371 -35.93 15.54 -36.75
C LEU A 371 -37.43 15.35 -37.04
N GLU A 372 -37.94 15.86 -38.17
CA GLU A 372 -39.31 15.63 -38.63
C GLU A 372 -39.57 14.13 -38.87
N ALA A 373 -38.71 13.46 -39.64
CA ALA A 373 -38.82 12.02 -39.91
C ALA A 373 -38.71 11.16 -38.64
N LEU A 374 -37.85 11.55 -37.70
CA LEU A 374 -37.74 10.88 -36.39
C LEU A 374 -38.95 11.13 -35.49
N ASN A 375 -39.60 12.30 -35.56
CA ASN A 375 -40.81 12.57 -34.77
C ASN A 375 -42.12 12.09 -35.41
N ALA A 376 -42.07 11.63 -36.65
CA ALA A 376 -43.22 11.09 -37.36
C ALA A 376 -43.77 9.80 -36.69
N PRO A 377 -45.08 9.53 -36.83
CA PRO A 377 -45.71 8.25 -36.50
C PRO A 377 -44.93 7.03 -37.01
N ALA A 378 -44.93 5.95 -36.21
CA ALA A 378 -44.24 4.72 -36.55
C ALA A 378 -44.75 4.12 -37.87
N GLY A 379 -43.84 3.92 -38.84
CA GLY A 379 -44.13 3.40 -40.17
C GLY A 379 -44.42 4.45 -41.25
N GLU A 380 -44.36 5.76 -40.95
CA GLU A 380 -44.48 6.82 -41.96
C GLU A 380 -43.20 6.96 -42.81
N PHE A 381 -42.03 6.78 -42.19
CA PHE A 381 -40.73 6.69 -42.86
C PHE A 381 -40.14 5.30 -42.63
N ALA A 382 -39.55 4.70 -43.66
CA ALA A 382 -38.77 3.48 -43.53
C ALA A 382 -37.33 3.81 -43.10
N ASP A 383 -36.62 2.83 -42.54
CA ASP A 383 -35.21 3.00 -42.14
C ASP A 383 -34.34 3.48 -43.32
N GLN A 384 -34.66 3.07 -44.56
CA GLN A 384 -34.01 3.55 -45.79
C GLN A 384 -34.23 5.04 -46.06
N ASP A 385 -35.40 5.60 -45.73
CA ASP A 385 -35.70 7.02 -45.91
C ASP A 385 -34.93 7.86 -44.89
N ILE A 386 -34.88 7.39 -43.64
CA ILE A 386 -34.11 8.00 -42.54
C ILE A 386 -32.61 7.94 -42.86
N PHE A 387 -32.13 6.81 -43.37
CA PHE A 387 -30.75 6.63 -43.84
C PHE A 387 -30.41 7.59 -44.99
N GLY A 388 -31.29 7.75 -45.98
CA GLY A 388 -31.09 8.71 -47.08
C GLY A 388 -31.02 10.18 -46.62
N LEU A 389 -31.78 10.54 -45.59
CA LEU A 389 -31.67 11.86 -44.94
C LEU A 389 -30.33 12.03 -44.20
N LEU A 390 -29.90 11.00 -43.46
CA LEU A 390 -28.60 10.98 -42.78
C LEU A 390 -27.44 11.10 -43.76
N GLN A 391 -27.42 10.32 -44.85
CA GLN A 391 -26.43 10.38 -45.93
C GLN A 391 -26.35 11.80 -46.53
N SER A 392 -27.50 12.43 -46.79
CA SER A 392 -27.54 13.79 -47.34
C SER A 392 -26.92 14.82 -46.38
N LEU A 393 -27.17 14.71 -45.07
CA LEU A 393 -26.56 15.58 -44.06
C LEU A 393 -25.06 15.33 -43.93
N ALA A 394 -24.64 14.06 -43.92
CA ALA A 394 -23.24 13.65 -43.85
C ALA A 394 -22.42 14.18 -45.04
N LEU A 395 -22.95 14.06 -46.25
CA LEU A 395 -22.32 14.60 -47.46
C LEU A 395 -22.24 16.13 -47.41
N GLN A 396 -23.34 16.83 -47.10
CA GLN A 396 -23.35 18.30 -46.95
C GLN A 396 -22.34 18.81 -45.91
N LEU A 397 -22.18 18.08 -44.80
CA LEU A 397 -21.25 18.41 -43.73
C LEU A 397 -19.79 18.24 -44.19
N ASN A 398 -19.48 17.12 -44.86
CA ASN A 398 -18.17 16.86 -45.44
C ASN A 398 -17.82 17.87 -46.56
N GLU A 399 -18.77 18.21 -47.44
CA GLU A 399 -18.61 19.25 -48.48
C GLU A 399 -18.32 20.63 -47.87
N LYS A 400 -19.05 21.04 -46.82
CA LYS A 400 -18.81 22.33 -46.15
C LYS A 400 -17.47 22.36 -45.42
N LEU A 401 -17.02 21.25 -44.83
CA LEU A 401 -15.69 21.14 -44.22
C LEU A 401 -14.58 21.27 -45.27
N LEU A 402 -14.69 20.54 -46.38
CA LEU A 402 -13.78 20.65 -47.52
C LEU A 402 -13.76 22.07 -48.11
N GLY A 403 -14.93 22.72 -48.22
CA GLY A 403 -15.05 24.11 -48.68
C GLY A 403 -14.50 25.15 -47.69
N HIS A 404 -14.50 24.86 -46.39
CA HIS A 404 -13.93 25.74 -45.36
C HIS A 404 -12.40 25.70 -45.32
N TYR A 405 -11.82 24.50 -45.34
CA TYR A 405 -10.36 24.32 -45.27
C TYR A 405 -9.68 24.44 -46.65
N GLY A 406 -10.33 24.00 -47.72
CA GLY A 406 -9.70 23.76 -49.02
C GLY A 406 -8.73 22.56 -48.99
N PRO A 407 -8.32 22.03 -50.16
CA PRO A 407 -7.60 20.76 -50.24
C PRO A 407 -6.31 20.72 -49.40
N GLU A 408 -5.44 21.73 -49.54
CA GLU A 408 -4.16 21.75 -48.83
C GLU A 408 -4.28 21.81 -47.31
N ALA A 409 -5.23 22.58 -46.77
CA ALA A 409 -5.37 22.70 -45.31
C ALA A 409 -6.11 21.48 -44.73
N TRP A 410 -7.02 20.88 -45.52
CA TRP A 410 -7.68 19.62 -45.19
C TRP A 410 -6.68 18.47 -45.08
N ASP A 411 -5.77 18.32 -46.05
CA ASP A 411 -4.70 17.32 -45.99
C ASP A 411 -3.74 17.57 -44.81
N LYS A 412 -3.44 18.83 -44.51
CA LYS A 412 -2.62 19.25 -43.34
C LYS A 412 -3.30 19.01 -41.98
N LEU A 413 -4.57 18.62 -41.92
CA LEU A 413 -5.20 18.12 -40.67
C LEU A 413 -4.81 16.66 -40.36
N GLY A 414 -4.43 15.88 -41.37
CA GLY A 414 -4.24 14.43 -41.24
C GLY A 414 -5.54 13.66 -40.93
N GLY A 415 -5.48 12.33 -40.96
CA GLY A 415 -6.68 11.49 -40.79
C GLY A 415 -7.44 11.74 -39.48
N ASP A 416 -6.71 11.90 -38.37
CA ASP A 416 -7.30 12.16 -37.05
C ASP A 416 -7.96 13.54 -36.98
N GLY A 417 -7.27 14.59 -37.44
CA GLY A 417 -7.81 15.95 -37.45
C GLY A 417 -8.99 16.14 -38.42
N GLN A 418 -9.02 15.40 -39.52
CA GLN A 418 -10.18 15.32 -40.42
C GLN A 418 -11.37 14.59 -39.76
N SER A 419 -11.10 13.61 -38.90
CA SER A 419 -12.13 12.87 -38.15
C SER A 419 -12.71 13.72 -37.03
N ASP A 420 -11.86 14.42 -36.26
CA ASP A 420 -12.29 15.45 -35.30
C ASP A 420 -13.16 16.52 -35.99
N ALA A 421 -12.73 17.03 -37.15
CA ALA A 421 -13.47 18.06 -37.87
C ALA A 421 -14.89 17.63 -38.25
N ARG A 422 -15.06 16.37 -38.70
CA ARG A 422 -16.38 15.78 -38.97
C ARG A 422 -17.18 15.57 -37.68
N PHE A 423 -16.56 15.01 -36.63
CA PHE A 423 -17.20 14.69 -35.36
C PHE A 423 -17.74 15.94 -34.65
N TYR A 424 -16.90 16.96 -34.43
CA TYR A 424 -17.33 18.18 -33.74
C TYR A 424 -18.27 19.04 -34.61
N ALA A 425 -18.14 19.03 -35.93
CA ALA A 425 -19.14 19.65 -36.80
C ALA A 425 -20.49 18.91 -36.72
N ALA A 426 -20.49 17.57 -36.66
CA ALA A 426 -21.72 16.78 -36.49
C ALA A 426 -22.37 17.07 -35.13
N GLN A 427 -21.60 17.11 -34.04
CA GLN A 427 -22.10 17.51 -32.73
C GLN A 427 -22.68 18.93 -32.74
N ALA A 428 -22.05 19.90 -33.39
CA ALA A 428 -22.57 21.26 -33.53
C ALA A 428 -23.85 21.35 -34.39
N MET A 429 -23.99 20.49 -35.40
CA MET A 429 -25.23 20.36 -36.18
C MET A 429 -26.37 19.80 -35.32
N LEU A 430 -26.09 18.75 -34.53
CA LEU A 430 -27.06 18.14 -33.63
C LEU A 430 -27.52 19.11 -32.53
N ASP A 431 -26.59 19.87 -31.94
CA ASP A 431 -26.87 20.88 -30.91
C ASP A 431 -27.67 22.08 -31.46
N ALA A 432 -27.42 22.47 -32.71
CA ALA A 432 -28.18 23.50 -33.42
C ALA A 432 -29.61 23.07 -33.84
N ALA A 433 -29.96 21.78 -33.70
CA ALA A 433 -31.28 21.22 -33.98
C ALA A 433 -31.91 20.62 -32.71
N PRO A 434 -32.48 21.43 -31.79
CA PRO A 434 -32.93 20.98 -30.48
C PRO A 434 -33.87 19.78 -30.52
N GLY A 435 -33.53 18.72 -29.78
CA GLY A 435 -34.30 17.47 -29.73
C GLY A 435 -33.87 16.40 -30.73
N LEU A 436 -32.99 16.71 -31.70
CA LEU A 436 -32.52 15.73 -32.69
C LEU A 436 -31.63 14.66 -32.07
N ALA A 437 -30.67 15.06 -31.24
CA ALA A 437 -29.79 14.12 -30.54
C ALA A 437 -30.59 13.21 -29.60
N GLU A 438 -31.59 13.76 -28.89
CA GLU A 438 -32.50 13.03 -28.02
C GLU A 438 -33.42 12.08 -28.80
N ALA A 439 -33.94 12.50 -29.97
CA ALA A 439 -34.81 11.66 -30.81
C ALA A 439 -34.05 10.45 -31.39
N LEU A 440 -32.77 10.61 -31.73
CA LEU A 440 -31.87 9.51 -32.11
C LEU A 440 -31.60 8.59 -30.91
N ALA A 441 -31.20 9.15 -29.76
CA ALA A 441 -30.89 8.36 -28.56
C ALA A 441 -32.11 7.60 -27.99
N ALA A 442 -33.32 8.09 -28.20
CA ALA A 442 -34.55 7.41 -27.82
C ALA A 442 -34.89 6.18 -28.71
N ARG A 443 -34.11 5.93 -29.77
CA ARG A 443 -34.33 4.83 -30.73
C ARG A 443 -33.03 4.02 -30.98
N PRO A 444 -32.44 3.38 -29.95
CA PRO A 444 -31.16 2.68 -30.07
C PRO A 444 -31.16 1.62 -31.18
N ASP A 445 -32.21 0.80 -31.27
CA ASP A 445 -32.34 -0.24 -32.30
C ASP A 445 -32.32 0.33 -33.74
N LEU A 446 -32.83 1.55 -33.93
CA LEU A 446 -32.77 2.25 -35.23
C LEU A 446 -31.35 2.75 -35.49
N VAL A 447 -30.69 3.32 -34.48
CA VAL A 447 -29.29 3.78 -34.60
C VAL A 447 -28.36 2.61 -34.92
N GLU A 448 -28.55 1.44 -34.32
CA GLU A 448 -27.80 0.21 -34.64
C GLU A 448 -27.97 -0.18 -36.11
N ARG A 449 -29.21 -0.27 -36.60
CA ARG A 449 -29.47 -0.59 -38.02
C ARG A 449 -28.94 0.48 -38.99
N LEU A 450 -29.00 1.76 -38.62
CA LEU A 450 -28.40 2.82 -39.43
C LEU A 450 -26.85 2.71 -39.45
N LEU A 451 -26.22 2.30 -38.34
CA LEU A 451 -24.76 2.05 -38.29
C LEU A 451 -24.36 0.83 -39.14
N ASP A 452 -25.19 -0.21 -39.21
CA ASP A 452 -25.00 -1.34 -40.14
C ASP A 452 -25.05 -0.85 -41.60
N MET A 453 -26.07 -0.07 -41.97
CA MET A 453 -26.23 0.50 -43.32
C MET A 453 -25.06 1.45 -43.69
N VAL A 454 -24.60 2.29 -42.76
CA VAL A 454 -23.37 3.09 -42.92
C VAL A 454 -22.16 2.18 -43.16
N SER A 455 -22.06 1.07 -42.45
CA SER A 455 -20.94 0.14 -42.57
C SER A 455 -20.92 -0.60 -43.91
N GLU A 456 -22.09 -1.01 -44.42
CA GLU A 456 -22.25 -1.58 -45.77
C GLU A 456 -21.85 -0.57 -46.86
N GLU A 457 -22.34 0.68 -46.78
CA GLU A 457 -21.97 1.75 -47.73
C GLU A 457 -20.46 2.04 -47.69
N ARG A 458 -19.84 2.05 -46.51
CA ARG A 458 -18.40 2.27 -46.37
C ARG A 458 -17.58 1.16 -47.03
N ILE A 459 -18.01 -0.10 -46.92
CA ILE A 459 -17.36 -1.24 -47.59
C ILE A 459 -17.50 -1.08 -49.11
N GLN A 460 -18.71 -0.80 -49.60
CA GLN A 460 -18.97 -0.56 -51.02
C GLN A 460 -18.12 0.61 -51.56
N GLY A 461 -18.00 1.70 -50.80
CA GLY A 461 -17.16 2.84 -51.14
C GLY A 461 -15.68 2.49 -51.21
N MET A 462 -15.17 1.66 -50.29
CA MET A 462 -13.80 1.14 -50.35
C MET A 462 -13.56 0.31 -51.60
N ASP A 463 -14.42 -0.68 -51.88
CA ASP A 463 -14.31 -1.55 -53.06
C ASP A 463 -14.34 -0.76 -54.37
N MET A 464 -15.24 0.23 -54.47
CA MET A 464 -15.33 1.11 -55.65
C MET A 464 -14.14 2.07 -55.76
N SER A 465 -13.59 2.58 -54.64
CA SER A 465 -12.42 3.47 -54.64
C SER A 465 -11.12 2.77 -55.11
N GLY A 466 -11.08 1.44 -55.05
CA GLY A 466 -10.00 0.59 -55.59
C GLY A 466 -10.18 0.20 -57.06
N SER A 467 -11.19 0.73 -57.75
CA SER A 467 -11.44 0.43 -59.18
C SER A 467 -10.44 1.12 -60.11
N ASP A 468 -10.13 0.47 -61.23
CA ASP A 468 -9.37 1.06 -62.35
C ASP A 468 -10.18 2.09 -63.16
N ASP A 469 -11.50 2.20 -62.96
CA ASP A 469 -12.37 3.20 -63.59
C ASP A 469 -12.40 4.50 -62.75
N PRO A 470 -11.92 5.65 -63.27
CA PRO A 470 -11.92 6.92 -62.55
C PRO A 470 -13.31 7.37 -62.05
N ALA A 471 -14.39 7.05 -62.77
CA ALA A 471 -15.74 7.43 -62.37
C ALA A 471 -16.25 6.58 -61.19
N LEU A 472 -15.94 5.27 -61.19
CA LEU A 472 -16.23 4.40 -60.03
C LEU A 472 -15.34 4.76 -58.84
N GLN A 473 -14.10 5.16 -59.08
CA GLN A 473 -13.18 5.62 -58.04
C GLN A 473 -13.66 6.91 -57.36
N GLU A 474 -14.08 7.92 -58.12
CA GLU A 474 -14.66 9.16 -57.59
C GLU A 474 -15.96 8.89 -56.81
N GLN A 475 -16.85 8.06 -57.38
CA GLN A 475 -18.09 7.67 -56.72
C GLN A 475 -17.84 6.89 -55.42
N GLY A 476 -16.88 5.95 -55.41
CA GLY A 476 -16.50 5.18 -54.23
C GLY A 476 -15.89 6.06 -53.13
N LEU A 477 -15.09 7.06 -53.51
CA LEU A 477 -14.54 8.04 -52.58
C LEU A 477 -15.66 8.87 -51.90
N LEU A 478 -16.66 9.31 -52.66
CA LEU A 478 -17.81 10.06 -52.15
C LEU A 478 -18.67 9.20 -51.20
N LEU A 479 -19.00 7.97 -51.57
CA LEU A 479 -19.73 7.02 -50.72
C LEU A 479 -19.00 6.78 -49.40
N ARG A 480 -17.69 6.52 -49.46
CA ARG A 480 -16.87 6.34 -48.26
C ARG A 480 -16.85 7.58 -47.37
N GLN A 481 -16.68 8.77 -47.93
CA GLN A 481 -16.66 10.02 -47.15
C GLN A 481 -18.02 10.35 -46.53
N GLY A 482 -19.12 10.06 -47.25
CA GLY A 482 -20.48 10.15 -46.74
C GLY A 482 -20.72 9.19 -45.58
N ALA A 483 -20.31 7.93 -45.72
CA ALA A 483 -20.40 6.93 -44.67
C ALA A 483 -19.53 7.27 -43.45
N ASP A 484 -18.28 7.69 -43.64
CA ASP A 484 -17.38 8.10 -42.54
C ASP A 484 -17.97 9.29 -41.76
N ALA A 485 -18.59 10.28 -42.43
CA ALA A 485 -19.29 11.38 -41.77
C ALA A 485 -20.64 10.96 -41.14
N GLY A 486 -21.37 10.04 -41.77
CA GLY A 486 -22.64 9.49 -41.27
C GLY A 486 -22.46 8.68 -39.99
N GLN A 487 -21.38 7.90 -39.91
CA GLN A 487 -20.97 7.20 -38.68
C GLN A 487 -20.76 8.21 -37.54
N LEU A 488 -20.06 9.32 -37.81
CA LEU A 488 -19.74 10.33 -36.81
C LEU A 488 -20.94 11.15 -36.31
N ILE A 489 -22.06 11.18 -37.05
CA ILE A 489 -23.35 11.75 -36.60
C ILE A 489 -24.08 10.81 -35.61
N LEU A 490 -23.86 9.48 -35.73
CA LEU A 490 -24.58 8.47 -34.96
C LEU A 490 -23.86 8.00 -33.67
N ILE A 491 -22.60 8.35 -33.48
CA ILE A 491 -21.83 8.02 -32.26
C ILE A 491 -21.88 9.14 -31.23
N ASP A 492 -21.57 8.82 -29.96
CA ASP A 492 -21.56 9.75 -28.82
C ASP A 492 -22.88 10.52 -28.60
N LEU A 493 -24.00 9.90 -29.01
CA LEU A 493 -25.35 10.39 -28.76
C LEU A 493 -25.64 10.54 -27.25
N PRO A 494 -26.56 11.45 -26.87
CA PRO A 494 -26.94 11.66 -25.48
C PRO A 494 -27.36 10.36 -24.77
N ARG A 495 -26.58 9.93 -23.77
CA ARG A 495 -27.05 8.92 -22.82
C ARG A 495 -28.34 9.36 -22.14
N PRO A 496 -29.26 8.44 -21.83
CA PRO A 496 -30.42 8.72 -20.98
C PRO A 496 -30.01 9.40 -19.67
N ALA A 497 -30.84 10.33 -19.19
CA ALA A 497 -30.56 11.12 -17.98
C ALA A 497 -30.17 10.24 -16.78
N ALA A 498 -30.87 9.11 -16.58
CA ALA A 498 -30.59 8.17 -15.50
C ALA A 498 -29.17 7.57 -15.58
N GLU A 499 -28.70 7.19 -16.77
CA GLU A 499 -27.36 6.61 -16.98
C GLU A 499 -26.26 7.66 -16.86
N HIS A 500 -26.48 8.86 -17.42
CA HIS A 500 -25.57 9.99 -17.26
C HIS A 500 -25.42 10.37 -15.78
N ASN A 501 -26.53 10.49 -15.06
CA ASN A 501 -26.55 10.88 -13.65
C ASN A 501 -25.96 9.79 -12.74
N GLU A 502 -26.18 8.50 -13.03
CA GLU A 502 -25.52 7.41 -12.30
C GLU A 502 -24.00 7.38 -12.55
N SER A 503 -23.57 7.55 -13.81
CA SER A 503 -22.14 7.65 -14.15
C SER A 503 -21.48 8.86 -13.49
N LEU A 504 -22.16 10.01 -13.46
CA LEU A 504 -21.68 11.21 -12.76
C LEU A 504 -21.57 10.94 -11.25
N ALA A 505 -22.61 10.38 -10.62
CA ALA A 505 -22.63 10.03 -9.21
C ALA A 505 -21.53 9.04 -8.82
N ALA A 506 -21.26 8.04 -9.65
CA ALA A 506 -20.18 7.06 -9.44
C ALA A 506 -18.77 7.67 -9.63
N SER A 507 -18.65 8.76 -10.40
CA SER A 507 -17.37 9.45 -10.62
C SER A 507 -17.02 10.52 -9.57
N MET A 508 -17.96 10.88 -8.69
CA MET A 508 -17.76 11.88 -7.64
C MET A 508 -16.56 11.52 -6.74
N GLY A 509 -15.62 12.45 -6.59
CA GLY A 509 -14.39 12.24 -5.81
C GLY A 509 -13.31 11.39 -6.51
N GLY A 510 -13.63 10.77 -7.66
CA GLY A 510 -12.73 9.93 -8.45
C GLY A 510 -12.10 10.63 -9.68
N PRO A 511 -11.31 9.89 -10.47
CA PRO A 511 -10.63 10.44 -11.66
C PRO A 511 -11.58 10.77 -12.83
N GLY A 512 -12.73 10.09 -12.92
CA GLY A 512 -13.67 10.17 -14.05
C GLY A 512 -14.60 11.39 -14.08
N LEU A 513 -14.56 12.26 -13.08
CA LEU A 513 -15.36 13.48 -13.05
C LEU A 513 -14.82 14.48 -14.09
N SER A 514 -15.63 14.97 -15.03
CA SER A 514 -15.10 15.87 -16.09
C SER A 514 -14.57 17.21 -15.55
N PRO A 515 -13.63 17.88 -16.25
CA PRO A 515 -13.04 19.15 -15.79
C PRO A 515 -14.08 20.24 -15.52
N ALA A 516 -15.16 20.32 -16.31
CA ALA A 516 -16.22 21.30 -16.10
C ALA A 516 -16.94 21.09 -14.75
N HIS A 517 -17.33 19.84 -14.46
CA HIS A 517 -17.92 19.48 -13.17
C HIS A 517 -16.93 19.68 -12.01
N ALA A 518 -15.65 19.33 -12.20
CA ALA A 518 -14.62 19.58 -11.18
C ALA A 518 -14.46 21.08 -10.87
N ARG A 519 -14.40 21.93 -11.91
CA ARG A 519 -14.35 23.40 -11.77
C ARG A 519 -15.56 23.95 -11.00
N ALA A 520 -16.74 23.42 -11.28
CA ALA A 520 -17.97 23.80 -10.60
C ALA A 520 -17.93 23.46 -9.10
N LEU A 521 -17.50 22.24 -8.74
CA LEU A 521 -17.33 21.86 -7.34
C LEU A 521 -16.25 22.72 -6.64
N ASP A 522 -15.09 22.92 -7.27
CA ASP A 522 -13.96 23.70 -6.74
C ASP A 522 -14.37 25.16 -6.45
N ARG A 523 -15.21 25.77 -7.31
CA ARG A 523 -15.78 27.11 -7.09
C ARG A 523 -16.64 27.19 -5.84
N VAL A 524 -17.58 26.25 -5.65
CA VAL A 524 -18.47 26.26 -4.47
C VAL A 524 -17.68 26.03 -3.18
N ILE A 525 -16.60 25.25 -3.22
CA ILE A 525 -15.64 25.12 -2.11
C ILE A 525 -14.95 26.46 -1.81
N ALA A 526 -14.50 27.19 -2.83
CA ALA A 526 -13.91 28.52 -2.66
C ALA A 526 -14.92 29.54 -2.08
N ASP A 527 -16.17 29.52 -2.55
CA ASP A 527 -17.25 30.38 -2.04
C ASP A 527 -17.60 30.04 -0.59
N MET A 528 -17.67 28.75 -0.22
CA MET A 528 -17.85 28.34 1.18
C MET A 528 -16.69 28.80 2.08
N ARG A 529 -15.44 28.72 1.60
CA ARG A 529 -14.26 29.27 2.29
C ARG A 529 -14.32 30.78 2.44
N ALA A 530 -14.89 31.51 1.47
CA ALA A 530 -15.11 32.95 1.57
C ALA A 530 -16.20 33.31 2.59
N LYS A 531 -17.30 32.54 2.66
CA LYS A 531 -18.42 32.76 3.61
C LYS A 531 -18.08 32.39 5.07
N PHE A 532 -17.37 31.27 5.27
CA PHE A 532 -17.14 30.68 6.60
C PHE A 532 -15.69 30.81 7.14
N GLY A 533 -14.73 31.18 6.29
CA GLY A 533 -13.31 31.31 6.63
C GLY A 533 -12.44 30.28 5.92
N ALA A 534 -11.17 30.62 5.69
CA ALA A 534 -10.19 29.78 4.96
C ALA A 534 -9.79 28.48 5.70
N ASP A 535 -10.29 28.31 6.91
CA ASP A 535 -10.11 27.24 7.88
C ASP A 535 -11.34 26.30 7.99
N CYS A 536 -12.48 26.66 7.39
CA CYS A 536 -13.70 25.84 7.43
C CYS A 536 -13.58 24.52 6.65
N LEU A 537 -12.77 24.55 5.59
CA LEU A 537 -12.40 23.45 4.68
C LEU A 537 -10.98 23.75 4.15
N PRO A 538 -10.10 22.76 3.92
CA PRO A 538 -8.79 22.94 3.32
C PRO A 538 -8.78 23.68 1.98
N ALA A 539 -7.61 24.21 1.60
CA ALA A 539 -7.39 24.79 0.28
C ALA A 539 -7.02 23.69 -0.74
N GLY A 540 -7.71 23.70 -1.88
CA GLY A 540 -7.47 22.82 -3.02
C GLY A 540 -8.77 22.42 -3.71
N ASP A 541 -8.70 21.31 -4.45
CA ASP A 541 -9.85 20.70 -5.11
C ASP A 541 -10.89 20.17 -4.11
N PHE A 542 -12.10 19.92 -4.63
CA PHE A 542 -13.22 19.30 -3.93
C PHE A 542 -12.85 18.03 -3.13
N THR A 543 -12.07 17.12 -3.70
CA THR A 543 -11.69 15.86 -3.02
C THR A 543 -10.79 16.16 -1.82
N LYS A 544 -9.81 17.05 -1.96
CA LYS A 544 -8.91 17.49 -0.88
C LYS A 544 -9.62 18.34 0.17
N ALA A 545 -10.60 19.14 -0.21
CA ALA A 545 -11.40 19.92 0.74
C ALA A 545 -12.30 19.01 1.59
N LEU A 546 -12.91 17.97 1.00
CA LEU A 546 -13.70 17.01 1.77
C LEU A 546 -12.85 15.97 2.52
N SER A 547 -11.58 15.75 2.17
CA SER A 547 -10.76 14.71 2.81
C SER A 547 -10.40 15.00 4.27
N ALA A 548 -10.35 16.28 4.68
CA ALA A 548 -10.12 16.70 6.06
C ALA A 548 -11.39 16.79 6.93
N LEU A 549 -12.55 16.46 6.37
CA LEU A 549 -13.75 16.22 7.18
C LEU A 549 -13.67 14.83 7.83
N GLU A 550 -14.29 14.69 9.00
CA GLU A 550 -14.49 13.37 9.64
C GLU A 550 -15.13 12.38 8.64
N PRO A 551 -14.79 11.08 8.68
CA PRO A 551 -15.27 10.10 7.71
C PRO A 551 -16.79 10.11 7.51
N GLU A 552 -17.57 10.24 8.59
CA GLU A 552 -19.04 10.26 8.58
C GLU A 552 -19.58 11.56 7.97
N ALA A 553 -18.90 12.68 8.22
CA ALA A 553 -19.27 13.98 7.64
C ALA A 553 -18.99 13.99 6.13
N ARG A 554 -17.82 13.51 5.72
CA ARG A 554 -17.43 13.33 4.32
C ARG A 554 -18.42 12.44 3.57
N GLU A 555 -18.69 11.25 4.11
CA GLU A 555 -19.65 10.29 3.54
C GLU A 555 -21.06 10.89 3.45
N SER A 556 -21.49 11.65 4.46
CA SER A 556 -22.79 12.34 4.46
C SER A 556 -22.90 13.43 3.37
N VAL A 557 -21.80 14.10 3.01
CA VAL A 557 -21.78 15.05 1.87
C VAL A 557 -21.87 14.30 0.55
N TYR A 558 -21.01 13.30 0.32
CA TYR A 558 -21.04 12.49 -0.91
C TYR A 558 -22.40 11.84 -1.13
N ARG A 559 -22.93 11.12 -0.13
CA ARG A 559 -24.24 10.45 -0.20
C ARG A 559 -25.38 11.41 -0.55
N ARG A 560 -25.39 12.63 0.00
CA ARG A 560 -26.43 13.64 -0.31
C ARG A 560 -26.30 14.20 -1.73
N LEU A 561 -25.08 14.50 -2.16
CA LEU A 561 -24.81 14.99 -3.50
C LEU A 561 -25.15 13.93 -4.57
N SER A 562 -24.69 12.69 -4.38
CA SER A 562 -25.00 11.57 -5.28
C SER A 562 -26.49 11.24 -5.31
N ALA A 563 -27.21 11.34 -4.18
CA ALA A 563 -28.65 11.15 -4.15
C ALA A 563 -29.41 12.26 -4.92
N SER A 564 -28.96 13.52 -4.80
CA SER A 564 -29.54 14.65 -5.53
C SER A 564 -29.32 14.52 -7.04
N VAL A 565 -28.11 14.12 -7.47
CA VAL A 565 -27.79 13.87 -8.88
C VAL A 565 -28.61 12.71 -9.45
N ARG A 566 -28.67 11.55 -8.77
CA ARG A 566 -29.51 10.40 -9.18
C ARG A 566 -31.00 10.73 -9.22
N GLY A 567 -31.47 11.64 -8.38
CA GLY A 567 -32.86 12.07 -8.33
C GLY A 567 -33.29 13.02 -9.45
N SER A 568 -32.35 13.52 -10.26
CA SER A 568 -32.66 14.43 -11.37
C SER A 568 -33.25 13.68 -12.58
N ALA A 569 -34.36 14.21 -13.10
CA ALA A 569 -35.00 13.73 -14.33
C ALA A 569 -34.28 14.18 -15.61
N SER A 570 -33.36 15.13 -15.52
CA SER A 570 -32.58 15.66 -16.64
C SER A 570 -31.08 15.38 -16.44
N PRO A 571 -30.28 15.26 -17.53
CA PRO A 571 -28.83 15.09 -17.42
C PRO A 571 -28.21 16.29 -16.69
N ILE A 572 -27.49 16.03 -15.61
CA ILE A 572 -26.84 17.08 -14.80
C ILE A 572 -25.72 17.77 -15.59
N THR A 573 -25.73 19.10 -15.55
CA THR A 573 -24.66 19.99 -16.03
C THR A 573 -23.71 20.41 -14.89
N SER A 574 -22.59 21.05 -15.23
CA SER A 574 -21.68 21.62 -14.23
C SER A 574 -22.33 22.66 -13.30
N ASP A 575 -23.22 23.53 -13.82
CA ASP A 575 -23.94 24.52 -13.02
C ASP A 575 -25.00 23.88 -12.09
N ASP A 576 -25.72 22.85 -12.57
CA ASP A 576 -26.64 22.07 -11.72
C ASP A 576 -25.88 21.41 -10.56
N LEU A 577 -24.70 20.84 -10.85
CA LEU A 577 -23.87 20.17 -9.85
C LEU A 577 -23.34 21.15 -8.80
N ALA A 578 -22.98 22.39 -9.19
CA ALA A 578 -22.64 23.45 -8.25
C ALA A 578 -23.81 23.77 -7.31
N ALA A 579 -25.01 23.96 -7.86
CA ALA A 579 -26.22 24.24 -7.10
C ALA A 579 -26.62 23.09 -6.14
N MET A 580 -26.30 21.84 -6.48
CA MET A 580 -26.50 20.68 -5.61
C MET A 580 -25.42 20.51 -4.53
N LEU A 581 -24.19 21.00 -4.76
CA LEU A 581 -23.11 20.90 -3.79
C LEU A 581 -23.33 21.81 -2.58
N GLU A 582 -23.72 23.07 -2.76
CA GLU A 582 -23.87 24.01 -1.63
C GLU A 582 -24.77 23.47 -0.50
N PRO A 583 -26.02 23.03 -0.74
CA PRO A 583 -26.86 22.46 0.33
C PRO A 583 -26.33 21.11 0.88
N SER A 584 -25.56 20.36 0.08
CA SER A 584 -24.95 19.10 0.51
C SER A 584 -23.78 19.33 1.47
N ALA A 585 -22.92 20.33 1.20
CA ALA A 585 -21.68 20.57 1.94
C ALA A 585 -21.76 21.66 3.01
N ARG A 586 -22.67 22.65 2.90
CA ARG A 586 -22.78 23.80 3.83
C ARG A 586 -22.77 23.40 5.31
N ALA A 587 -23.53 22.38 5.69
CA ALA A 587 -23.59 21.90 7.09
C ALA A 587 -22.22 21.42 7.62
N ALA A 588 -21.39 20.82 6.76
CA ALA A 588 -20.05 20.38 7.12
C ALA A 588 -19.07 21.56 7.20
N ALA A 589 -19.14 22.50 6.24
CA ALA A 589 -18.33 23.73 6.25
C ALA A 589 -18.64 24.60 7.49
N ALA A 590 -19.91 24.80 7.82
CA ALA A 590 -20.32 25.54 9.01
C ALA A 590 -19.84 24.87 10.31
N TYR A 591 -19.91 23.54 10.40
CA TYR A 591 -19.37 22.81 11.56
C TYR A 591 -17.84 22.87 11.64
N GLY A 592 -17.13 22.82 10.51
CA GLY A 592 -15.68 23.03 10.43
C GLY A 592 -15.28 24.43 10.92
N ALA A 593 -15.98 25.47 10.47
CA ALA A 593 -15.77 26.84 10.95
C ALA A 593 -16.08 26.98 12.45
N PHE A 594 -17.14 26.34 12.96
CA PHE A 594 -17.44 26.31 14.40
C PHE A 594 -16.33 25.64 15.22
N LYS A 595 -15.77 24.51 14.76
CA LYS A 595 -14.57 23.90 15.38
C LYS A 595 -13.37 24.84 15.33
N SER A 596 -13.18 25.58 14.24
CA SER A 596 -12.06 26.53 14.14
C SER A 596 -12.24 27.75 15.06
N LEU A 597 -13.46 28.26 15.25
CA LEU A 597 -13.75 29.30 16.23
C LEU A 597 -13.46 28.85 17.68
N LEU A 598 -13.78 27.59 18.02
CA LEU A 598 -13.37 26.98 19.30
C LEU A 598 -11.84 26.92 19.43
N SER A 599 -11.13 26.57 18.37
CA SER A 599 -9.65 26.55 18.33
C SER A 599 -9.05 27.97 18.50
N GLY A 600 -9.64 28.97 17.85
CA GLY A 600 -9.28 30.38 18.02
C GLY A 600 -9.47 30.87 19.45
N MET A 601 -10.62 30.57 20.06
CA MET A 601 -10.87 30.87 21.48
C MET A 601 -9.88 30.17 22.41
N ALA A 602 -9.49 28.92 22.13
CA ALA A 602 -8.44 28.24 22.89
C ALA A 602 -7.10 29.00 22.83
N GLN A 603 -6.70 29.47 21.64
CA GLN A 603 -5.48 30.25 21.44
C GLN A 603 -5.55 31.62 22.16
N GLU A 604 -6.68 32.32 22.09
CA GLU A 604 -6.92 33.58 22.82
C GLU A 604 -6.83 33.41 24.34
N MET A 605 -7.24 32.24 24.84
CA MET A 605 -7.11 31.86 26.25
C MET A 605 -5.68 31.41 26.65
N GLY A 606 -4.74 31.35 25.70
CA GLY A 606 -3.38 30.85 25.91
C GLY A 606 -3.28 29.32 26.04
N LEU A 607 -4.30 28.59 25.59
CA LEU A 607 -4.33 27.13 25.56
C LEU A 607 -3.78 26.63 24.22
N PRO A 608 -2.96 25.56 24.19
CA PRO A 608 -2.47 25.00 22.94
C PRO A 608 -3.65 24.36 22.16
N PRO A 609 -3.76 24.60 20.84
CA PRO A 609 -4.83 24.04 20.03
C PRO A 609 -4.64 22.52 19.84
N ASP A 610 -5.57 21.74 20.37
CA ASP A 610 -5.67 20.29 20.17
C ASP A 610 -6.97 19.93 19.45
N ALA A 611 -6.87 19.12 18.39
CA ALA A 611 -7.99 18.73 17.55
C ALA A 611 -8.93 17.72 18.22
N ASP A 612 -8.43 16.84 19.11
CA ASP A 612 -9.26 15.91 19.89
C ASP A 612 -10.07 16.70 20.92
N ALA A 613 -9.40 17.54 21.73
CA ALA A 613 -10.05 18.45 22.66
C ALA A 613 -11.13 19.33 21.99
N VAL A 614 -10.81 20.03 20.90
CA VAL A 614 -11.78 20.88 20.17
C VAL A 614 -12.97 20.07 19.64
N SER A 615 -12.74 18.86 19.13
CA SER A 615 -13.80 18.01 18.60
C SER A 615 -14.69 17.45 19.72
N TYR A 616 -14.11 17.08 20.87
CA TYR A 616 -14.87 16.72 22.07
C TYR A 616 -15.68 17.91 22.61
N VAL A 617 -15.09 19.11 22.69
CA VAL A 617 -15.81 20.32 23.17
C VAL A 617 -17.00 20.64 22.26
N ALA A 618 -16.81 20.57 20.93
CA ALA A 618 -17.91 20.76 19.97
C ALA A 618 -19.03 19.70 20.14
N TYR A 619 -18.67 18.45 20.47
CA TYR A 619 -19.63 17.40 20.79
C TYR A 619 -20.35 17.66 22.13
N ALA A 620 -19.62 17.99 23.20
CA ALA A 620 -20.16 18.27 24.53
C ALA A 620 -21.13 19.45 24.51
N LEU A 621 -20.79 20.54 23.81
CA LEU A 621 -21.69 21.68 23.60
C LEU A 621 -22.99 21.27 22.89
N ARG A 622 -22.93 20.39 21.88
CA ARG A 622 -24.13 19.89 21.18
C ARG A 622 -24.97 18.91 22.00
N MET A 623 -24.37 18.19 22.94
CA MET A 623 -25.10 17.34 23.89
C MET A 623 -25.82 18.17 24.96
N ARG A 624 -25.20 19.25 25.41
CA ARG A 624 -25.76 20.20 26.40
C ARG A 624 -26.80 21.14 25.77
N HIS A 625 -26.63 21.49 24.49
CA HIS A 625 -27.50 22.36 23.70
C HIS A 625 -27.95 21.64 22.41
N PRO A 626 -28.99 20.79 22.44
CA PRO A 626 -29.48 20.08 21.26
C PRO A 626 -29.83 21.01 20.07
N GLU A 627 -30.31 22.21 20.37
CA GLU A 627 -30.63 23.28 19.41
C GLU A 627 -29.40 23.78 18.63
N LEU A 628 -28.18 23.64 19.18
CA LEU A 628 -26.94 24.12 18.57
C LEU A 628 -26.68 23.48 17.21
N THR A 629 -27.09 22.22 17.01
CA THR A 629 -26.97 21.55 15.70
C THR A 629 -27.72 22.33 14.60
N ASN A 630 -28.95 22.78 14.90
CA ASN A 630 -29.74 23.54 13.94
C ASN A 630 -29.22 24.98 13.79
N ALA A 631 -28.72 25.59 14.87
CA ALA A 631 -28.11 26.93 14.83
C ALA A 631 -26.85 26.97 13.94
N ILE A 632 -25.96 25.97 14.04
CA ILE A 632 -24.77 25.86 13.20
C ILE A 632 -25.15 25.63 11.73
N ILE A 633 -26.09 24.72 11.45
CA ILE A 633 -26.54 24.42 10.08
C ILE A 633 -27.23 25.65 9.44
N GLY A 634 -27.98 26.41 10.24
CA GLY A 634 -28.71 27.59 9.80
C GLY A 634 -27.85 28.83 9.52
N ALA A 635 -26.63 28.92 10.05
CA ALA A 635 -25.76 30.07 9.83
C ALA A 635 -25.36 30.22 8.35
N ASP A 636 -25.43 31.43 7.81
CA ASP A 636 -25.05 31.78 6.43
C ASP A 636 -23.56 32.12 6.28
N ASN A 637 -22.88 32.48 7.37
CA ASN A 637 -21.50 32.98 7.38
C ASN A 637 -20.80 32.79 8.75
N ARG A 638 -19.51 33.12 8.82
CA ARG A 638 -18.70 33.02 10.05
C ARG A 638 -19.18 33.92 11.20
N ALA A 639 -19.60 35.16 10.94
CA ALA A 639 -19.99 36.10 11.99
C ALA A 639 -21.26 35.66 12.74
N GLU A 640 -22.15 34.94 12.06
CA GLU A 640 -23.28 34.26 12.71
C GLU A 640 -22.84 33.10 13.60
N LEU A 641 -21.83 32.31 13.19
CA LEU A 641 -21.26 31.26 14.04
C LEU A 641 -20.51 31.83 15.25
N GLU A 642 -19.83 32.97 15.12
CA GLU A 642 -19.26 33.72 16.25
C GLU A 642 -20.37 34.19 17.21
N THR A 643 -21.48 34.68 16.66
CA THR A 643 -22.67 35.06 17.46
C THR A 643 -23.29 33.85 18.17
N VAL A 644 -23.33 32.67 17.54
CA VAL A 644 -23.78 31.41 18.17
C VAL A 644 -22.83 31.01 19.29
N LEU A 645 -21.52 31.01 19.05
CA LEU A 645 -20.50 30.61 20.03
C LEU A 645 -20.46 31.55 21.25
N SER A 646 -20.61 32.87 21.04
CA SER A 646 -20.64 33.87 22.13
C SER A 646 -21.78 33.69 23.13
N ARG A 647 -22.80 32.88 22.80
CA ARG A 647 -23.94 32.54 23.67
C ARG A 647 -23.71 31.27 24.50
N LEU A 648 -22.55 30.61 24.35
CA LEU A 648 -22.19 29.35 25.02
C LEU A 648 -21.05 29.61 26.03
N PRO A 649 -21.33 30.19 27.21
CA PRO A 649 -20.29 30.54 28.19
C PRO A 649 -19.48 29.33 28.68
N GLU A 650 -20.05 28.12 28.63
CA GLU A 650 -19.39 26.86 29.00
C GLU A 650 -18.24 26.47 28.06
N ALA A 651 -18.18 27.00 26.84
CA ALA A 651 -17.17 26.60 25.85
C ALA A 651 -15.74 26.86 26.35
N ALA A 652 -15.52 27.98 27.04
CA ALA A 652 -14.22 28.30 27.65
C ALA A 652 -13.88 27.36 28.82
N SER A 653 -14.88 26.96 29.63
CA SER A 653 -14.69 25.99 30.72
C SER A 653 -14.31 24.61 30.20
N LEU A 654 -14.98 24.13 29.16
CA LEU A 654 -14.72 22.83 28.51
C LEU A 654 -13.32 22.80 27.87
N LEU A 655 -12.91 23.87 27.18
CA LEU A 655 -11.55 23.98 26.61
C LEU A 655 -10.47 23.98 27.70
N ARG A 656 -10.69 24.70 28.81
CA ARG A 656 -9.77 24.69 29.95
C ARG A 656 -9.68 23.30 30.59
N MET A 657 -10.80 22.61 30.77
CA MET A 657 -10.84 21.26 31.32
C MET A 657 -10.00 20.27 30.50
N GLU A 658 -10.14 20.27 29.17
CA GLU A 658 -9.35 19.39 28.29
C GLU A 658 -7.84 19.69 28.38
N ASN A 659 -7.46 20.96 28.47
CA ASN A 659 -6.07 21.33 28.74
C ASN A 659 -5.58 20.85 30.13
N ASP A 660 -6.41 20.95 31.15
CA ASP A 660 -6.09 20.54 32.52
C ASP A 660 -5.97 19.01 32.65
N ILE A 661 -6.76 18.26 31.88
CA ILE A 661 -6.62 16.81 31.67
C ILE A 661 -5.26 16.51 31.01
N ARG A 662 -4.98 17.11 29.85
CA ARG A 662 -3.74 16.90 29.10
C ARG A 662 -2.49 17.18 29.94
N THR A 663 -2.44 18.34 30.60
CA THR A 663 -1.33 18.73 31.47
C THR A 663 -1.21 17.86 32.73
N SER A 664 -2.31 17.31 33.23
CA SER A 664 -2.29 16.34 34.34
C SER A 664 -1.78 14.96 33.90
N MET A 665 -2.08 14.51 32.68
CA MET A 665 -1.51 13.30 32.08
C MET A 665 0.00 13.45 31.84
N GLU A 666 0.41 14.55 31.21
CA GLU A 666 1.83 14.87 30.93
C GLU A 666 2.67 14.93 32.21
N TRP A 667 2.19 15.65 33.23
CA TRP A 667 2.83 15.63 34.55
C TRP A 667 2.81 14.24 35.18
N GLY A 668 1.70 13.51 35.08
CA GLY A 668 1.56 12.20 35.70
C GLY A 668 2.61 11.21 35.20
N MET A 669 2.87 11.20 33.88
CA MET A 669 3.95 10.41 33.29
C MET A 669 5.33 10.86 33.76
N ALA A 670 5.60 12.17 33.78
CA ALA A 670 6.88 12.71 34.26
C ALA A 670 7.14 12.35 35.74
N GLU A 671 6.13 12.46 36.59
CA GLU A 671 6.19 12.11 38.01
C GLU A 671 6.45 10.61 38.23
N ILE A 672 5.83 9.74 37.43
CA ILE A 672 6.11 8.29 37.45
C ILE A 672 7.60 8.02 37.23
N TYR A 673 8.19 8.60 36.18
CA TYR A 673 9.61 8.38 35.87
C TYR A 673 10.53 8.97 36.96
N THR A 674 10.29 10.22 37.37
CA THR A 674 11.11 10.90 38.40
C THR A 674 11.02 10.18 39.75
N SER A 675 9.84 9.76 40.18
CA SER A 675 9.68 9.07 41.47
C SER A 675 10.17 7.62 41.45
N LEU A 676 10.08 6.90 40.31
CA LEU A 676 10.69 5.56 40.19
C LEU A 676 12.21 5.61 40.04
N SER A 677 12.78 6.61 39.36
CA SER A 677 14.23 6.85 39.37
C SER A 677 14.73 7.06 40.81
N ARG A 678 14.05 7.91 41.59
CA ARG A 678 14.36 8.12 43.01
C ARG A 678 14.21 6.85 43.86
N ALA A 679 13.19 6.05 43.62
CA ALA A 679 12.91 4.84 44.42
C ALA A 679 13.86 3.67 44.12
N THR A 680 14.28 3.52 42.86
CA THR A 680 15.15 2.42 42.40
C THR A 680 16.65 2.76 42.43
N GLY A 681 17.00 4.05 42.49
CA GLY A 681 18.38 4.54 42.35
C GLY A 681 18.91 4.52 40.91
N LEU A 682 18.08 4.13 39.93
CA LEU A 682 18.45 4.11 38.51
C LEU A 682 18.32 5.51 37.87
N PRO A 683 19.14 5.85 36.86
CA PRO A 683 18.95 7.05 36.06
C PRO A 683 17.53 7.11 35.45
N GLU A 684 16.95 8.31 35.34
CA GLU A 684 15.60 8.46 34.77
C GLU A 684 15.51 7.99 33.31
N ALA A 685 16.60 8.08 32.55
CA ALA A 685 16.68 7.54 31.19
C ALA A 685 16.48 6.01 31.15
N ASP A 686 17.19 5.27 32.01
CA ASP A 686 17.09 3.81 32.13
C ASP A 686 15.69 3.38 32.59
N VAL A 687 15.05 4.16 33.47
CA VAL A 687 13.65 3.92 33.89
C VAL A 687 12.70 4.18 32.72
N ARG A 688 12.88 5.25 31.94
CA ARG A 688 12.06 5.54 30.75
C ARG A 688 12.17 4.47 29.66
N GLU A 689 13.36 3.89 29.47
CA GLU A 689 13.60 2.81 28.51
C GLU A 689 12.92 1.50 28.93
N ARG A 690 12.91 1.17 30.23
CA ARG A 690 12.58 -0.18 30.73
C ARG A 690 11.21 -0.31 31.39
N LEU A 691 10.60 0.80 31.81
CA LEU A 691 9.33 0.75 32.54
C LEU A 691 8.15 0.50 31.58
N ASP A 692 7.46 -0.62 31.79
CA ASP A 692 6.16 -0.84 31.14
C ASP A 692 5.11 0.09 31.75
N THR A 693 4.55 0.98 30.93
CA THR A 693 3.56 1.99 31.34
C THR A 693 2.15 1.74 30.81
N ARG A 694 1.91 0.62 30.11
CA ARG A 694 0.62 0.31 29.45
C ARG A 694 -0.58 0.27 30.39
N GLU A 695 -0.37 -0.01 31.68
CA GLU A 695 -1.44 0.02 32.69
C GLU A 695 -1.95 1.45 32.97
N VAL A 696 -1.13 2.48 32.73
CA VAL A 696 -1.37 3.86 33.16
C VAL A 696 -1.32 4.90 32.04
N ASP A 697 -0.73 4.60 30.88
CA ASP A 697 -0.53 5.53 29.77
C ASP A 697 -1.84 5.97 29.04
N ALA A 698 -1.68 6.58 27.86
CA ALA A 698 -2.77 7.04 27.00
C ALA A 698 -3.71 5.93 26.47
N SER A 699 -3.42 4.65 26.73
CA SER A 699 -4.29 3.48 26.49
C SER A 699 -4.81 2.83 27.79
N GLY A 700 -4.17 3.13 28.93
CA GLY A 700 -4.50 2.57 30.24
C GLY A 700 -5.37 3.48 31.12
N LYS A 701 -5.10 3.46 32.43
CA LYS A 701 -5.91 4.15 33.45
C LYS A 701 -6.05 5.66 33.25
N PHE A 702 -5.08 6.34 32.62
CA PHE A 702 -5.23 7.76 32.29
C PHE A 702 -6.30 8.01 31.22
N ALA A 703 -6.46 7.09 30.27
CA ALA A 703 -7.49 7.15 29.24
C ALA A 703 -8.89 6.93 29.81
N TYR A 704 -9.05 5.94 30.70
CA TYR A 704 -10.32 5.70 31.40
C TYR A 704 -10.73 6.90 32.26
N LEU A 705 -9.82 7.48 33.05
CA LEU A 705 -10.13 8.69 33.82
C LEU A 705 -10.49 9.87 32.90
N ARG A 706 -9.81 10.04 31.76
CA ARG A 706 -10.18 11.06 30.76
C ARG A 706 -11.61 10.84 30.26
N GLN A 707 -11.99 9.60 29.96
CA GLN A 707 -13.34 9.27 29.54
C GLN A 707 -14.38 9.54 30.63
N ASP A 708 -14.14 9.11 31.88
CA ASP A 708 -15.03 9.37 33.01
C ASP A 708 -15.29 10.89 33.21
N LEU A 709 -14.22 11.69 33.15
CA LEU A 709 -14.30 13.16 33.23
C LEU A 709 -15.08 13.76 32.04
N ARG A 710 -14.83 13.25 30.83
CA ARG A 710 -15.57 13.66 29.61
C ARG A 710 -17.05 13.30 29.69
N GLU A 711 -17.42 12.13 30.22
CA GLU A 711 -18.82 11.70 30.37
C GLU A 711 -19.57 12.53 31.43
N LEU A 712 -18.91 12.89 32.53
CA LEU A 712 -19.48 13.78 33.57
C LEU A 712 -19.83 15.17 33.01
N CYS A 713 -19.07 15.69 32.04
CA CYS A 713 -19.27 17.02 31.47
C CYS A 713 -20.36 17.12 30.38
N LEU A 714 -20.83 15.99 29.84
CA LEU A 714 -21.98 15.97 28.91
C LEU A 714 -23.29 16.37 29.61
N ASP A 715 -23.38 16.16 30.92
CA ASP A 715 -24.58 16.38 31.73
C ASP A 715 -24.52 17.74 32.44
N ALA A 716 -25.28 18.71 31.91
CA ALA A 716 -25.37 20.06 32.47
C ALA A 716 -25.91 20.09 33.91
N ALA A 717 -26.65 19.07 34.36
CA ALA A 717 -27.10 18.98 35.75
C ALA A 717 -25.96 18.59 36.73
N LYS A 718 -24.93 17.90 36.24
CA LYS A 718 -23.74 17.51 37.04
C LYS A 718 -22.65 18.58 37.01
N THR A 719 -22.49 19.27 35.88
CA THR A 719 -21.48 20.32 35.69
C THR A 719 -22.13 21.58 35.10
N PRO A 720 -22.82 22.41 35.91
CA PRO A 720 -23.57 23.57 35.40
C PRO A 720 -22.70 24.56 34.60
N GLU A 721 -21.48 24.84 35.06
CA GLU A 721 -20.54 25.77 34.41
C GLU A 721 -19.66 25.11 33.32
N GLY A 722 -19.91 23.83 33.00
CA GLY A 722 -19.23 23.11 31.91
C GLY A 722 -17.77 22.72 32.17
N GLY A 723 -17.32 22.70 33.43
CA GLY A 723 -15.96 22.28 33.78
C GLY A 723 -15.89 21.54 35.10
N ILE A 724 -14.87 20.70 35.24
CA ILE A 724 -14.47 20.08 36.52
C ILE A 724 -13.28 20.89 37.06
N PRO A 725 -13.22 21.20 38.37
CA PRO A 725 -12.11 21.97 38.92
C PRO A 725 -10.76 21.30 38.67
N THR A 726 -9.76 22.09 38.24
CA THR A 726 -8.37 21.63 38.03
C THR A 726 -7.81 20.81 39.20
N PRO A 727 -8.04 21.15 40.49
CA PRO A 727 -7.57 20.33 41.61
C PRO A 727 -8.16 18.91 41.66
N ASP A 728 -9.41 18.72 41.23
CA ASP A 728 -10.10 17.43 41.27
C ASP A 728 -9.61 16.51 40.14
N ILE A 729 -9.44 17.07 38.93
CA ILE A 729 -8.77 16.40 37.80
C ILE A 729 -7.38 15.95 38.23
N ARG A 730 -6.60 16.88 38.79
CA ARG A 730 -5.22 16.63 39.24
C ARG A 730 -5.16 15.55 40.33
N ALA A 731 -6.08 15.57 41.30
CA ALA A 731 -6.16 14.56 42.35
C ALA A 731 -6.50 13.17 41.82
N GLY A 732 -7.33 13.07 40.78
CA GLY A 732 -7.61 11.83 40.06
C GLY A 732 -6.35 11.21 39.45
N TYR A 733 -5.63 11.97 38.62
CA TYR A 733 -4.37 11.52 38.02
C TYR A 733 -3.30 11.21 39.07
N GLN A 734 -3.16 12.06 40.09
CA GLN A 734 -2.22 11.84 41.20
C GLN A 734 -2.49 10.53 41.94
N ARG A 735 -3.76 10.10 42.11
CA ARG A 735 -4.10 8.82 42.74
C ARG A 735 -3.62 7.63 41.90
N ILE A 736 -3.79 7.69 40.58
CA ILE A 736 -3.32 6.65 39.65
C ILE A 736 -1.79 6.56 39.70
N VAL A 737 -1.09 7.70 39.59
CA VAL A 737 0.37 7.81 39.71
C VAL A 737 0.87 7.23 41.04
N SER A 738 0.28 7.66 42.15
CA SER A 738 0.70 7.24 43.49
C SER A 738 0.56 5.73 43.68
N ASN A 739 -0.53 5.14 43.22
CA ASN A 739 -0.77 3.70 43.31
C ASN A 739 0.22 2.90 42.45
N PHE A 740 0.46 3.35 41.21
CA PHE A 740 1.39 2.69 40.29
C PHE A 740 2.84 2.76 40.78
N VAL A 741 3.30 3.96 41.18
CA VAL A 741 4.63 4.16 41.77
C VAL A 741 4.81 3.35 43.05
N ALA A 742 3.82 3.33 43.95
CA ALA A 742 3.91 2.53 45.19
C ALA A 742 3.97 1.02 44.91
N GLY A 743 3.23 0.53 43.91
CA GLY A 743 3.30 -0.86 43.46
C GLY A 743 4.68 -1.24 42.93
N LYS A 744 5.18 -0.49 41.95
CA LYS A 744 6.46 -0.72 41.26
C LYS A 744 7.68 -0.50 42.17
N ALA A 745 7.71 0.58 42.94
CA ALA A 745 8.78 0.84 43.92
C ALA A 745 8.79 -0.20 45.04
N GLY A 746 7.61 -0.57 45.56
CA GLY A 746 7.48 -1.59 46.59
C GLY A 746 7.97 -2.96 46.12
N LEU A 747 7.65 -3.35 44.88
CA LEU A 747 8.19 -4.56 44.25
C LEU A 747 9.71 -4.52 44.17
N PHE A 748 10.28 -3.47 43.57
CA PHE A 748 11.72 -3.35 43.36
C PHE A 748 12.51 -3.41 44.68
N ASN A 749 12.05 -2.67 45.69
CA ASN A 749 12.72 -2.60 47.00
C ASN A 749 12.55 -3.90 47.80
N SER A 750 11.40 -4.59 47.68
CA SER A 750 11.16 -5.84 48.41
C SER A 750 12.18 -6.93 48.11
N ILE A 751 12.78 -6.94 46.91
CA ILE A 751 13.70 -7.99 46.43
C ILE A 751 14.96 -8.08 47.30
N GLU A 752 15.43 -6.98 47.90
CA GLU A 752 16.56 -7.01 48.85
C GLU A 752 16.25 -7.79 50.13
N GLU A 753 14.99 -7.78 50.56
CA GLU A 753 14.55 -8.44 51.79
C GLU A 753 14.25 -9.93 51.61
N LEU A 754 14.22 -10.43 50.37
CA LEU A 754 13.86 -11.83 50.06
C LEU A 754 15.03 -12.82 50.26
N GLY A 755 16.28 -12.31 50.33
CA GLY A 755 17.47 -13.14 50.52
C GLY A 755 17.75 -14.10 49.36
N LEU A 756 17.50 -13.65 48.12
CA LEU A 756 17.79 -14.40 46.89
C LEU A 756 19.28 -14.28 46.50
N SER A 757 19.75 -15.14 45.60
CA SER A 757 21.07 -14.99 44.98
C SER A 757 21.22 -13.64 44.25
N PRO A 758 22.46 -13.12 44.13
CA PRO A 758 22.71 -11.87 43.39
C PRO A 758 22.21 -11.91 41.95
N GLU A 759 22.35 -13.05 41.27
CA GLU A 759 21.92 -13.25 39.89
C GLU A 759 20.40 -13.20 39.75
N LEU A 760 19.66 -13.90 40.63
CA LEU A 760 18.20 -13.92 40.57
C LEU A 760 17.61 -12.57 41.01
N ALA A 761 18.16 -11.96 42.06
CA ALA A 761 17.77 -10.63 42.53
C ALA A 761 17.95 -9.56 41.44
N ALA A 762 19.04 -9.61 40.67
CA ALA A 762 19.27 -8.70 39.54
C ALA A 762 18.23 -8.91 38.42
N GLY A 763 17.92 -10.17 38.08
CA GLY A 763 16.87 -10.50 37.11
C GLY A 763 15.49 -9.97 37.52
N TRP A 764 15.08 -10.25 38.76
CA TRP A 764 13.78 -9.82 39.28
C TRP A 764 13.64 -8.30 39.41
N ARG A 765 14.73 -7.57 39.68
CA ARG A 765 14.72 -6.10 39.68
C ARG A 765 14.48 -5.52 38.28
N SER A 766 15.02 -6.16 37.25
CA SER A 766 14.72 -5.80 35.86
C SER A 766 13.25 -6.04 35.55
N GLU A 767 12.72 -7.21 35.91
CA GLU A 767 11.32 -7.55 35.68
C GLU A 767 10.33 -6.73 36.50
N ALA A 768 10.69 -6.27 37.70
CA ALA A 768 9.84 -5.36 38.46
C ALA A 768 9.45 -4.11 37.63
N LEU A 769 10.33 -3.64 36.75
CA LEU A 769 10.07 -2.51 35.85
C LEU A 769 9.44 -2.94 34.51
N THR A 770 9.95 -4.00 33.87
CA THR A 770 9.54 -4.40 32.50
C THR A 770 8.28 -5.28 32.44
N ASN A 771 7.92 -5.96 33.53
CA ASN A 771 6.83 -6.94 33.52
C ASN A 771 5.49 -6.26 33.90
N PRO A 772 4.47 -6.24 33.02
CA PRO A 772 3.18 -5.59 33.28
C PRO A 772 2.37 -6.29 34.38
N THR A 773 2.61 -7.58 34.60
CA THR A 773 1.88 -8.41 35.57
C THR A 773 2.32 -8.13 37.01
N LEU A 774 3.56 -7.67 37.19
CA LEU A 774 4.10 -7.28 38.50
C LEU A 774 3.57 -5.90 38.91
N LYS A 775 2.40 -5.89 39.56
CA LYS A 775 1.65 -4.68 39.96
C LYS A 775 1.64 -4.39 41.47
N LYS A 776 1.73 -5.42 42.32
CA LYS A 776 1.53 -5.33 43.79
C LYS A 776 2.83 -5.58 44.56
N ALA A 777 3.20 -4.66 45.46
CA ALA A 777 4.45 -4.71 46.26
C ALA A 777 4.72 -6.06 46.98
N GLY A 778 3.67 -6.74 47.47
CA GLY A 778 3.82 -8.02 48.17
C GLY A 778 3.95 -9.27 47.29
N PHE A 779 3.75 -9.17 45.97
CA PHE A 779 3.57 -10.33 45.09
C PHE A 779 4.79 -11.27 45.05
N LEU A 780 6.00 -10.72 44.89
CA LEU A 780 7.24 -11.52 44.88
C LEU A 780 7.52 -12.14 46.26
N ARG A 781 7.16 -11.45 47.36
CA ARG A 781 7.28 -11.99 48.73
C ARG A 781 6.35 -13.19 48.94
N SER A 782 5.12 -13.15 48.42
CA SER A 782 4.22 -14.31 48.40
C SER A 782 4.79 -15.47 47.57
N CYS A 783 5.42 -15.20 46.42
CA CYS A 783 6.06 -16.23 45.60
C CYS A 783 7.24 -16.91 46.33
N VAL A 784 8.04 -16.15 47.07
CA VAL A 784 9.12 -16.71 47.91
C VAL A 784 8.55 -17.50 49.09
N ALA A 785 7.46 -17.06 49.71
CA ALA A 785 6.80 -17.81 50.78
C ALA A 785 6.23 -19.17 50.30
N ILE A 786 5.81 -19.28 49.03
CA ILE A 786 5.44 -20.57 48.40
C ILE A 786 6.67 -21.47 48.33
N ALA A 787 7.78 -20.95 47.79
CA ALA A 787 9.05 -21.68 47.68
C ALA A 787 9.57 -22.18 49.03
N ASP A 788 9.53 -21.33 50.07
CA ASP A 788 9.99 -21.64 51.42
C ASP A 788 9.13 -22.73 52.13
N GLY A 789 7.90 -22.98 51.64
CA GLY A 789 7.04 -24.07 52.13
C GLY A 789 7.35 -25.45 51.51
N MET A 790 7.89 -25.47 50.29
CA MET A 790 8.08 -26.69 49.48
C MET A 790 9.21 -27.58 50.01
N LYS A 791 9.00 -28.90 50.03
CA LYS A 791 9.99 -29.88 50.53
C LYS A 791 10.87 -30.45 49.43
N ALA A 792 12.14 -30.06 49.46
CA ALA A 792 13.15 -30.46 48.50
C ALA A 792 13.82 -31.83 48.77
N SER A 793 13.69 -32.40 49.97
CA SER A 793 14.51 -33.53 50.43
C SER A 793 14.39 -34.79 49.55
N GLY A 794 13.19 -35.16 49.11
CA GLY A 794 12.99 -36.33 48.26
C GLY A 794 13.67 -36.19 46.89
N LEU A 795 13.51 -35.03 46.25
CA LEU A 795 14.14 -34.73 44.96
C LEU A 795 15.68 -34.63 45.08
N ARG A 796 16.19 -34.01 46.15
CA ARG A 796 17.62 -33.94 46.49
C ARG A 796 18.25 -35.32 46.58
N THR A 797 17.69 -36.21 47.40
CA THR A 797 18.15 -37.60 47.53
C THR A 797 18.09 -38.34 46.20
N GLY A 798 16.98 -38.22 45.47
CA GLY A 798 16.80 -38.90 44.18
C GLY A 798 17.79 -38.47 43.09
N LEU A 799 18.18 -37.19 43.06
CA LEU A 799 19.17 -36.67 42.12
C LEU A 799 20.62 -36.99 42.51
N LEU A 800 20.96 -36.93 43.80
CA LEU A 800 22.34 -37.04 44.28
C LEU A 800 22.80 -38.49 44.55
N GLU A 801 21.89 -39.40 44.90
CA GLU A 801 22.23 -40.79 45.28
C GLU A 801 22.14 -41.78 44.10
N GLY A 802 21.64 -41.34 42.94
CA GLY A 802 21.91 -41.96 41.64
C GLY A 802 21.27 -43.33 41.33
N GLN A 803 20.35 -43.84 42.16
CA GLN A 803 19.77 -45.19 42.01
C GLN A 803 18.31 -45.25 41.50
N LEU A 804 17.62 -44.11 41.35
CA LEU A 804 16.24 -44.09 40.87
C LEU A 804 16.13 -44.31 39.36
N THR A 805 15.05 -44.95 38.93
CA THR A 805 14.62 -44.97 37.52
C THR A 805 14.11 -43.61 37.08
N ASP A 806 14.03 -43.38 35.76
CA ASP A 806 13.53 -42.14 35.19
C ASP A 806 12.06 -41.85 35.57
N VAL A 807 11.23 -42.90 35.69
CA VAL A 807 9.83 -42.77 36.13
C VAL A 807 9.74 -42.33 37.59
N GLU A 808 10.57 -42.89 38.47
CA GLU A 808 10.60 -42.51 39.90
C GLU A 808 11.13 -41.09 40.08
N LEU A 809 12.19 -40.72 39.35
CA LEU A 809 12.76 -39.38 39.38
C LEU A 809 11.77 -38.33 38.83
N PHE A 810 11.06 -38.64 37.74
CA PHE A 810 9.98 -37.79 37.23
C PHE A 810 8.82 -37.66 38.21
N GLY A 811 8.47 -38.74 38.92
CA GLY A 811 7.50 -38.72 40.02
C GLY A 811 7.89 -37.75 41.16
N LEU A 812 9.18 -37.62 41.48
CA LEU A 812 9.67 -36.63 42.44
C LEU A 812 9.53 -35.19 41.93
N PHE A 813 9.81 -34.93 40.64
CA PHE A 813 9.53 -33.61 40.03
C PHE A 813 8.03 -33.27 40.04
N ARG A 814 7.15 -34.24 39.73
CA ARG A 814 5.69 -34.07 39.84
C ARG A 814 5.23 -33.78 41.27
N THR A 815 5.91 -34.36 42.26
CA THR A 815 5.65 -34.11 43.69
C THR A 815 6.09 -32.69 44.12
N VAL A 816 7.17 -32.15 43.55
CA VAL A 816 7.56 -30.75 43.76
C VAL A 816 6.58 -29.79 43.08
N GLY A 817 6.14 -30.10 41.85
CA GLY A 817 5.11 -29.33 41.16
C GLY A 817 3.77 -29.26 41.91
N ALA A 818 3.31 -30.38 42.47
CA ALA A 818 2.08 -30.43 43.26
C ALA A 818 2.16 -29.61 44.56
N GLN A 819 3.33 -29.57 45.22
CA GLN A 819 3.54 -28.74 46.42
C GLN A 819 3.50 -27.25 46.11
N LEU A 820 3.93 -26.82 44.92
CA LEU A 820 3.84 -25.42 44.49
C LEU A 820 2.37 -25.00 44.41
N ASP A 821 1.52 -25.80 43.75
CA ASP A 821 0.08 -25.57 43.60
C ASP A 821 -0.64 -25.53 44.96
N GLU A 822 -0.37 -26.51 45.84
CA GLU A 822 -0.89 -26.57 47.21
C GLU A 822 -0.52 -25.32 48.03
N HIS A 823 0.75 -24.94 48.05
CA HIS A 823 1.21 -23.77 48.81
C HIS A 823 0.76 -22.44 48.19
N ALA A 824 0.59 -22.36 46.88
CA ALA A 824 0.05 -21.17 46.24
C ALA A 824 -1.40 -20.91 46.68
N HIS A 825 -2.25 -21.95 46.69
CA HIS A 825 -3.61 -21.92 47.24
C HIS A 825 -3.70 -21.67 48.75
N MET A 826 -2.61 -21.89 49.51
CA MET A 826 -2.53 -21.49 50.92
C MET A 826 -2.18 -20.02 51.13
N ILE A 827 -1.43 -19.41 50.20
CA ILE A 827 -0.79 -18.09 50.37
C ILE A 827 -1.59 -16.97 49.70
N PHE A 828 -2.26 -17.25 48.59
CA PHE A 828 -3.29 -16.37 48.03
C PHE A 828 -4.66 -17.01 48.34
N ASP A 829 -5.55 -16.24 48.97
CA ASP A 829 -6.89 -16.75 49.30
C ASP A 829 -7.78 -16.93 48.06
N GLU A 830 -8.90 -17.61 48.23
CA GLU A 830 -9.81 -17.97 47.13
C GLU A 830 -10.41 -16.74 46.42
N ALA A 831 -10.53 -15.59 47.10
CA ALA A 831 -11.00 -14.35 46.46
C ALA A 831 -9.86 -13.72 45.64
N ALA A 832 -8.66 -13.65 46.19
CA ALA A 832 -7.47 -13.18 45.47
C ALA A 832 -7.17 -14.01 44.22
N TYR A 833 -7.39 -15.33 44.26
CA TYR A 833 -7.26 -16.22 43.10
C TYR A 833 -8.29 -15.95 42.00
N ARG A 834 -9.56 -15.70 42.37
CA ARG A 834 -10.62 -15.40 41.39
C ARG A 834 -10.43 -14.06 40.68
N ASP A 835 -9.77 -13.10 41.35
CA ASP A 835 -9.48 -11.77 40.83
C ASP A 835 -8.15 -11.70 40.00
N MET A 836 -7.46 -12.83 39.80
CA MET A 836 -6.23 -12.91 39.00
C MET A 836 -6.49 -13.37 37.55
N GLY A 837 -5.79 -12.77 36.59
CA GLY A 837 -5.78 -13.22 35.20
C GLY A 837 -4.80 -14.37 34.97
N SER A 838 -4.83 -14.94 33.76
CA SER A 838 -3.90 -16.00 33.32
C SER A 838 -2.43 -15.64 33.51
N ASP A 839 -2.12 -14.35 33.31
CA ASP A 839 -0.75 -13.84 33.36
C ASP A 839 -0.26 -13.75 34.81
N GLU A 840 -1.09 -13.29 35.75
CA GLU A 840 -0.80 -13.31 37.18
C GLU A 840 -0.58 -14.75 37.70
N LEU A 841 -1.40 -15.71 37.26
CA LEU A 841 -1.27 -17.12 37.64
C LEU A 841 0.03 -17.75 37.07
N SER A 842 0.37 -17.44 35.81
CA SER A 842 1.64 -17.87 35.21
C SER A 842 2.86 -17.27 35.94
N ALA A 843 2.77 -15.99 36.33
CA ALA A 843 3.81 -15.32 37.09
C ALA A 843 4.04 -15.98 38.47
N ILE A 844 3.00 -16.38 39.20
CA ILE A 844 3.14 -17.13 40.47
C ILE A 844 3.95 -18.41 40.24
N ASN A 845 3.53 -19.23 39.26
CA ASN A 845 4.17 -20.51 38.93
C ASN A 845 5.62 -20.36 38.48
N ARG A 846 5.97 -19.23 37.88
CA ARG A 846 7.35 -18.90 37.50
C ARG A 846 8.18 -18.43 38.69
N PHE A 847 7.76 -17.37 39.38
CA PHE A 847 8.58 -16.75 40.42
C PHE A 847 8.73 -17.63 41.68
N ALA A 848 7.71 -18.41 42.05
CA ALA A 848 7.84 -19.39 43.14
C ALA A 848 8.84 -20.51 42.79
N ARG A 849 8.84 -20.96 41.53
CA ARG A 849 9.76 -22.00 41.04
C ARG A 849 11.20 -21.53 40.94
N GLU A 850 11.41 -20.30 40.44
CA GLU A 850 12.73 -19.67 40.40
C GLU A 850 13.30 -19.50 41.83
N ALA A 851 12.50 -19.01 42.78
CA ALA A 851 12.89 -18.94 44.18
C ALA A 851 13.19 -20.32 44.79
N PHE A 852 12.39 -21.36 44.50
CA PHE A 852 12.64 -22.72 45.00
C PHE A 852 14.00 -23.27 44.54
N LEU A 853 14.35 -23.07 43.27
CA LEU A 853 15.65 -23.48 42.71
C LEU A 853 16.82 -22.65 43.29
N ASP A 854 16.57 -21.39 43.65
CA ASP A 854 17.53 -20.51 44.31
C ASP A 854 17.82 -20.93 45.77
N ARG A 855 16.79 -21.32 46.52
CA ARG A 855 16.92 -21.90 47.88
C ARG A 855 17.62 -23.26 47.90
N HIS A 856 17.69 -23.96 46.77
CA HIS A 856 18.22 -25.31 46.65
C HIS A 856 19.27 -25.43 45.52
N PRO A 857 20.42 -24.73 45.64
CA PRO A 857 21.44 -24.70 44.59
C PRO A 857 22.01 -26.10 44.31
N ASP A 858 22.05 -27.00 45.29
CA ASP A 858 22.50 -28.38 45.12
C ASP A 858 21.57 -29.20 44.21
N ILE A 859 20.26 -28.92 44.21
CA ILE A 859 19.30 -29.52 43.27
C ILE A 859 19.51 -28.93 41.87
N ARG A 860 19.66 -27.61 41.77
CA ARG A 860 19.94 -26.92 40.50
C ARG A 860 21.22 -27.47 39.85
N ASP A 861 22.30 -27.60 40.61
CA ASP A 861 23.57 -28.13 40.13
C ASP A 861 23.46 -29.61 39.73
N ALA A 862 22.71 -30.42 40.49
CA ALA A 862 22.49 -31.83 40.15
C ALA A 862 21.64 -32.03 38.88
N ILE A 863 20.65 -31.16 38.63
CA ILE A 863 19.87 -31.12 37.38
C ILE A 863 20.77 -30.73 36.21
N ALA A 864 21.59 -29.67 36.38
CA ALA A 864 22.52 -29.22 35.35
C ALA A 864 23.61 -30.26 35.02
N ALA A 865 24.10 -30.98 36.03
CA ALA A 865 25.08 -32.06 35.86
C ALA A 865 24.51 -33.30 35.15
N GLN A 866 23.18 -33.50 35.19
CA GLN A 866 22.48 -34.63 34.56
C GLN A 866 21.72 -34.21 33.28
N ALA A 867 22.19 -33.17 32.57
CA ALA A 867 21.47 -32.54 31.44
C ALA A 867 20.90 -33.51 30.38
N ASP A 868 21.64 -34.54 29.95
CA ASP A 868 21.14 -35.49 28.93
C ASP A 868 20.04 -36.41 29.46
N ARG A 869 20.10 -36.77 30.75
CA ARG A 869 19.02 -37.47 31.44
C ARG A 869 17.80 -36.57 31.60
N MET A 870 18.02 -35.29 31.93
CA MET A 870 16.95 -34.29 32.03
C MET A 870 16.25 -34.06 30.68
N ARG A 871 16.98 -34.06 29.56
CA ARG A 871 16.40 -34.05 28.20
C ARG A 871 15.51 -35.27 27.95
N THR A 872 15.98 -36.46 28.33
CA THR A 872 15.18 -37.69 28.22
C THR A 872 13.89 -37.62 29.06
N LEU A 873 13.93 -37.02 30.25
CA LEU A 873 12.73 -36.75 31.06
C LEU A 873 11.81 -35.70 30.44
N ILE A 874 12.36 -34.70 29.74
CA ILE A 874 11.59 -33.71 28.98
C ILE A 874 10.82 -34.41 27.85
N ASP A 875 11.51 -35.16 26.98
CA ASP A 875 10.90 -35.89 25.86
C ASP A 875 9.77 -36.85 26.35
N GLN A 876 10.02 -37.57 27.45
CA GLN A 876 9.04 -38.46 28.06
C GLN A 876 7.83 -37.71 28.64
N GLY A 877 8.04 -36.56 29.28
CA GLY A 877 6.98 -35.73 29.83
C GLY A 877 6.15 -35.03 28.75
N GLU A 878 6.77 -34.58 27.65
CA GLU A 878 6.07 -34.02 26.49
C GLU A 878 5.17 -35.05 25.80
N GLU A 879 5.65 -36.28 25.60
CA GLU A 879 4.82 -37.37 25.06
C GLU A 879 3.68 -37.75 26.02
N GLN A 880 3.93 -37.78 27.34
CA GLN A 880 2.86 -37.96 28.34
C GLN A 880 1.81 -36.83 28.25
N MET A 881 2.24 -35.57 28.13
CA MET A 881 1.35 -34.43 27.96
C MET A 881 0.52 -34.53 26.68
N LEU A 882 1.11 -34.93 25.56
CA LEU A 882 0.39 -35.19 24.30
C LEU A 882 -0.63 -36.33 24.44
N GLN A 883 -0.31 -37.39 25.18
CA GLN A 883 -1.24 -38.48 25.46
C GLN A 883 -2.41 -38.06 26.36
N ILE A 884 -2.14 -37.26 27.39
CA ILE A 884 -3.20 -36.70 28.26
C ILE A 884 -4.09 -35.74 27.47
N GLN A 885 -3.54 -34.86 26.63
CA GLN A 885 -4.32 -33.99 25.73
C GLN A 885 -5.22 -34.79 24.78
N LYS A 886 -4.71 -35.87 24.16
CA LYS A 886 -5.50 -36.77 23.31
C LYS A 886 -6.68 -37.40 24.08
N ARG A 887 -6.47 -37.77 25.35
CA ARG A 887 -7.54 -38.27 26.25
C ARG A 887 -8.55 -37.16 26.60
N MET A 888 -8.08 -35.96 26.97
CA MET A 888 -8.94 -34.80 27.27
C MET A 888 -9.85 -34.43 26.09
N GLY A 889 -9.36 -34.50 24.85
CA GLY A 889 -10.17 -34.27 23.65
C GLY A 889 -11.27 -35.31 23.38
N SER A 890 -11.33 -36.40 24.15
CA SER A 890 -12.35 -37.46 24.06
C SER A 890 -13.33 -37.51 25.23
N VAL A 891 -13.14 -36.66 26.25
CA VAL A 891 -13.90 -36.63 27.51
C VAL A 891 -14.69 -35.32 27.60
N ARG A 892 -15.88 -35.33 28.20
CA ARG A 892 -16.69 -34.11 28.34
C ARG A 892 -16.13 -33.18 29.42
N HIS A 893 -16.14 -31.88 29.12
CA HIS A 893 -15.51 -30.84 29.95
C HIS A 893 -16.04 -30.72 31.39
N ASP A 894 -17.27 -31.14 31.64
CA ASP A 894 -18.00 -31.03 32.91
C ASP A 894 -17.89 -32.28 33.81
N THR A 895 -16.99 -33.21 33.50
CA THR A 895 -16.88 -34.50 34.18
C THR A 895 -15.75 -34.55 35.23
N PRO A 896 -15.90 -35.37 36.30
CA PRO A 896 -14.81 -35.68 37.22
C PRO A 896 -13.57 -36.30 36.54
N GLU A 897 -13.78 -37.02 35.43
CA GLU A 897 -12.71 -37.57 34.60
C GLU A 897 -11.90 -36.47 33.91
N MET A 898 -12.55 -35.42 33.38
CA MET A 898 -11.85 -34.26 32.84
C MET A 898 -11.06 -33.51 33.92
N ALA A 899 -11.64 -33.33 35.11
CA ALA A 899 -10.93 -32.70 36.23
C ALA A 899 -9.68 -33.50 36.64
N ALA A 900 -9.77 -34.84 36.66
CA ALA A 900 -8.64 -35.72 36.92
C ALA A 900 -7.56 -35.63 35.81
N LEU A 901 -7.97 -35.58 34.54
CA LEU A 901 -7.04 -35.38 33.41
C LEU A 901 -6.38 -34.01 33.41
N GLN A 902 -7.10 -32.95 33.80
CA GLN A 902 -6.54 -31.61 33.96
C GLN A 902 -5.49 -31.56 35.08
N ALA A 903 -5.77 -32.19 36.22
CA ALA A 903 -4.80 -32.34 37.31
C ALA A 903 -3.59 -33.20 36.90
N GLU A 904 -3.80 -34.27 36.12
CA GLU A 904 -2.72 -35.10 35.56
C GLU A 904 -1.83 -34.27 34.61
N TYR A 905 -2.44 -33.50 33.70
CA TYR A 905 -1.76 -32.62 32.75
C TYR A 905 -0.97 -31.50 33.45
N ALA A 906 -1.56 -30.82 34.43
CA ALA A 906 -0.91 -29.78 35.23
C ALA A 906 0.27 -30.32 36.07
N SER A 907 0.12 -31.53 36.63
CA SER A 907 1.18 -32.20 37.38
C SER A 907 2.40 -32.52 36.51
N VAL A 908 2.19 -33.00 35.28
CA VAL A 908 3.29 -33.27 34.33
C VAL A 908 3.93 -31.96 33.84
N ALA A 909 3.13 -30.94 33.50
CA ALA A 909 3.63 -29.64 33.07
C ALA A 909 4.49 -28.94 34.14
N SER A 910 4.06 -29.01 35.40
CA SER A 910 4.79 -28.43 36.53
C SER A 910 6.14 -29.13 36.76
N ALA A 911 6.19 -30.46 36.60
CA ALA A 911 7.44 -31.23 36.65
C ALA A 911 8.42 -30.79 35.56
N LEU A 912 7.94 -30.68 34.31
CA LEU A 912 8.74 -30.21 33.17
C LEU A 912 9.25 -28.78 33.39
N ALA A 913 8.42 -27.88 33.90
CA ALA A 913 8.80 -26.49 34.14
C ALA A 913 9.99 -26.37 35.11
N VAL A 914 10.09 -27.23 36.13
CA VAL A 914 11.24 -27.29 37.05
C VAL A 914 12.51 -27.73 36.31
N ILE A 915 12.43 -28.78 35.50
CA ILE A 915 13.55 -29.33 34.74
C ILE A 915 14.05 -28.32 33.68
N ILE A 916 13.12 -27.76 32.90
CA ILE A 916 13.41 -26.81 31.80
C ILE A 916 14.06 -25.53 32.32
N SER A 917 13.68 -25.06 33.51
CA SER A 917 14.24 -23.85 34.13
C SER A 917 15.74 -23.95 34.49
N VAL A 918 16.34 -25.15 34.37
CA VAL A 918 17.76 -25.39 34.63
C VAL A 918 18.47 -26.06 33.45
N ALA A 919 17.84 -27.08 32.85
CA ALA A 919 18.43 -27.87 31.76
C ALA A 919 18.11 -27.35 30.35
N GLY A 920 17.14 -26.44 30.21
CA GLY A 920 16.68 -25.90 28.92
C GLY A 920 17.51 -24.74 28.36
N THR A 921 18.42 -24.15 29.14
CA THR A 921 19.10 -22.88 28.80
C THR A 921 20.50 -23.06 28.18
N ARG A 922 20.66 -24.03 27.27
CA ARG A 922 21.87 -24.19 26.44
C ARG A 922 21.53 -24.64 25.00
N GLU A 923 21.24 -23.65 24.17
CA GLU A 923 21.68 -23.58 22.76
C GLU A 923 22.63 -22.38 22.65
#